data_AF-A0A0Q5ZRX7-F1
#
_entry.id   AF-A0A0Q5ZRX7-F1
#
_cell.length_a   1.000
_cell.length_b   1.000
_cell.length_c   1.000
_cell.angle_alpha   90.00
_cell.angle_beta   90.00
_cell.angle_gamma   90.00
#
_symmetry.space_group_name_H-M   'P 1'
#
loop_
_entity.id
_entity.type
_entity.pdbx_description
1 polymer ?
#
loop_
_entity_poly.entity_id
_entity_poly.type
_entity_poly.pdbx_seq_one_letter_code
_entity_poly.pdbx_strand_id
1 'polypeptide(L)'
;MAENSTNQNSLKFLTNQPLGEDLFENKSQDKIAQVISEKIIDDPEFKIIGIDGEWGSGKSNLVRLLDKKLERTHKFFVYDVWGHQEDEQRKSILVELTEFIKNEPNLLKQGDKKIWDNKLKVLLAKSKETTTINQPYLSIGFIFSLLSIVYIPTVNVFKDSIKDFLEIESWFWKIVLVTFPLIIVLGIYIWNLIGNWSQKNGFWNSFKLSAEETFQVYTNKQKEETKIETVSEDQPSVRDFQNWMNDINDDLNKKVVIVFDNFDRLPKKHILNIWSSIHIFFAEKSYSNIKVIIPFDREHIQNAFNELNGKENTKFGDDYVNKTFDIVFRITLPIMSNWKKFFTNQWEKAFISYDEDELRLVVQVYEFLNRRITPREIISFINEILTIKLLDNSFKERYVAIFVLKKDDILKNPLNAITNLEYLKGLQSFYGNDKDFAKQITAIVYHIDVENAIELIYTQELRDSMNKNDVEQFNTICKSEFIDSIFNSAISELEILENPILTLSKLNEETNLSKLHISQAWDLFYSRILGLDIGSKLEIEKWQLTLLKNISDNIYLSKLLANYYTLIDDSNIENYADLIDNIAKDLGDDRISATLNEKTISASNFIKLIEYKSDDYVKYKLKTNFYQLDLHLSKLKIDEIFELEHTDILAKTTKFRQYRELLKTELNKFVDQNNIELANNTLIKVKETVKETADLKNLLEDVKVYTIFTNNTSSDLPIINELIAMRIAKGNTFSTSYKSTFNNVLNTEDEERASKIAQIILQYISYGELLLLSKTFENAPLFRQIILSMFPLTSVKKTANIIDLINKYQEIKESLKIYDNELITELNKWKINKDNLDVNQLDDEFLKDSIANLDFKITKDFLEVFNSDFKNFYKDTYETVFDDESDIHFKYFEYLELESLTQESLNVYENKFIELLKSNNIIDKQWWRILRKYDENNAELSVVNTLKNIRDQILNSSITLNLEVAKLILPYFLKYDLLSNQKDLFRLIIKNEFLSDSDFVKFLISNSDFAKNLYQQAPPTDKDGFRNTINEKRESNDLLEQLAKKIDIRKPKGNTENQ
;
A
#
# COMPACT_ATOMS: atom_id res chain seq x y z
N MET A 1 25.76 22.95 -41.05
CA MET A 1 26.08 23.72 -42.27
C MET A 1 26.54 22.73 -43.35
N ALA A 2 26.12 23.00 -44.58
CA ALA A 2 26.37 22.31 -45.85
C ALA A 2 25.42 21.15 -46.23
N GLU A 3 24.76 21.38 -47.37
CA GLU A 3 24.09 20.45 -48.30
C GLU A 3 22.67 19.96 -47.97
N ASN A 4 21.69 20.83 -48.27
CA ASN A 4 20.64 20.51 -49.26
C ASN A 4 19.86 21.78 -49.65
N SER A 5 20.43 22.55 -50.57
CA SER A 5 19.69 23.51 -51.38
C SER A 5 19.21 22.80 -52.64
N THR A 6 17.95 22.39 -52.70
CA THR A 6 17.11 22.37 -53.93
C THR A 6 15.73 21.77 -53.63
N ASN A 7 14.83 22.62 -53.15
CA ASN A 7 13.47 22.73 -53.65
C ASN A 7 12.92 24.03 -53.08
N GLN A 8 12.88 25.09 -53.89
CA GLN A 8 12.13 26.29 -53.56
C GLN A 8 10.66 25.88 -53.48
N ASN A 9 10.19 25.54 -52.27
CA ASN A 9 8.79 25.27 -52.02
C ASN A 9 7.99 26.51 -52.42
N SER A 10 7.24 26.34 -53.49
CA SER A 10 6.52 27.34 -54.23
C SER A 10 5.18 27.66 -53.54
N LEU A 11 5.27 28.12 -52.28
CA LEU A 11 4.15 28.57 -51.45
C LEU A 11 4.13 30.09 -51.40
N LYS A 12 2.98 30.71 -51.61
CA LYS A 12 2.82 32.16 -51.65
C LYS A 12 1.77 32.63 -50.66
N PHE A 13 2.22 33.36 -49.64
CA PHE A 13 1.30 34.01 -48.71
C PHE A 13 0.39 35.02 -49.41
N LEU A 14 -0.87 35.01 -49.03
CA LEU A 14 -1.91 35.87 -49.55
C LEU A 14 -1.99 37.16 -48.71
N THR A 15 -2.10 38.32 -49.36
CA THR A 15 -2.24 39.61 -48.67
C THR A 15 -3.71 39.96 -48.42
N ASN A 16 -4.00 40.56 -47.26
CA ASN A 16 -5.34 40.89 -46.81
C ASN A 16 -5.63 42.41 -46.86
N GLN A 17 -5.13 43.08 -47.89
CA GLN A 17 -5.37 44.51 -48.10
C GLN A 17 -6.70 44.75 -48.83
N PRO A 18 -7.43 45.84 -48.55
CA PRO A 18 -8.61 46.20 -49.33
C PRO A 18 -8.17 46.43 -50.78
N LEU A 19 -8.77 45.71 -51.73
CA LEU A 19 -8.35 45.74 -53.13
C LEU A 19 -8.94 46.96 -53.86
N GLY A 20 -9.99 47.56 -53.32
CA GLY A 20 -10.76 48.62 -53.98
C GLY A 20 -11.42 48.10 -55.25
N GLU A 21 -11.92 46.87 -55.19
CA GLU A 21 -12.65 46.16 -56.24
C GLU A 21 -13.78 45.38 -55.57
N ASP A 22 -14.94 45.33 -56.22
CA ASP A 22 -16.06 44.52 -55.77
C ASP A 22 -15.96 43.13 -56.42
N LEU A 23 -15.42 42.17 -55.67
CA LEU A 23 -15.20 40.79 -56.12
C LEU A 23 -16.48 39.93 -56.03
N PHE A 24 -17.60 40.49 -55.53
CA PHE A 24 -18.85 39.76 -55.40
C PHE A 24 -19.69 39.87 -56.67
N GLU A 25 -20.39 38.80 -57.03
CA GLU A 25 -21.19 38.73 -58.28
C GLU A 25 -22.29 39.81 -58.35
N ASN A 26 -22.86 40.22 -57.21
CA ASN A 26 -23.95 41.18 -57.14
C ASN A 26 -23.51 42.67 -57.23
N LYS A 27 -22.19 42.92 -57.17
CA LYS A 27 -21.54 44.23 -57.21
C LYS A 27 -22.22 45.29 -56.33
N SER A 28 -22.59 44.93 -55.10
CA SER A 28 -23.37 45.81 -54.21
C SER A 28 -22.56 47.02 -53.71
N GLN A 29 -21.27 46.85 -53.43
CA GLN A 29 -20.40 47.94 -53.00
C GLN A 29 -20.12 48.91 -54.16
N ASP A 30 -19.95 48.39 -55.38
CA ASP A 30 -19.74 49.25 -56.56
C ASP A 30 -20.94 50.16 -56.86
N LYS A 31 -22.16 49.65 -56.68
CA LYS A 31 -23.40 50.46 -56.78
C LYS A 31 -23.45 51.58 -55.75
N ILE A 32 -23.11 51.29 -54.49
CA ILE A 32 -23.06 52.30 -53.42
C ILE A 32 -21.98 53.35 -53.73
N ALA A 33 -20.79 52.90 -54.13
CA ALA A 33 -19.69 53.79 -54.48
C ALA A 33 -20.07 54.74 -55.62
N GLN A 34 -20.76 54.24 -56.65
CA GLN A 34 -21.22 55.05 -57.77
C GLN A 34 -22.20 56.14 -57.34
N VAL A 35 -23.18 55.81 -56.50
CA VAL A 35 -24.16 56.78 -55.99
C VAL A 35 -23.46 57.88 -55.19
N ILE A 36 -22.54 57.51 -54.30
CA ILE A 36 -21.80 58.49 -53.49
C ILE A 36 -20.95 59.40 -54.39
N SER A 37 -20.19 58.82 -55.33
CA SER A 37 -19.27 59.58 -56.18
C SER A 37 -19.96 60.51 -57.18
N GLU A 38 -21.13 60.13 -57.70
CA GLU A 38 -21.81 60.91 -58.75
C GLU A 38 -22.86 61.88 -58.20
N LYS A 39 -23.51 61.56 -57.06
CA LYS A 39 -24.69 62.30 -56.59
C LYS A 39 -24.53 62.95 -55.22
N ILE A 40 -23.67 62.44 -54.35
CA ILE A 40 -23.62 62.88 -52.94
C ILE A 40 -22.39 63.74 -52.65
N ILE A 41 -21.21 63.35 -53.16
CA ILE A 41 -19.95 63.95 -52.72
C ILE A 41 -19.82 65.45 -53.06
N ASP A 42 -20.40 65.89 -54.17
CA ASP A 42 -20.35 67.28 -54.63
C ASP A 42 -21.53 68.14 -54.15
N ASP A 43 -22.55 67.53 -53.54
CA ASP A 43 -23.74 68.22 -53.05
C ASP A 43 -23.41 68.98 -51.74
N PRO A 44 -23.67 70.29 -51.63
CA PRO A 44 -23.38 71.06 -50.43
C PRO A 44 -24.21 70.65 -49.20
N GLU A 45 -25.37 70.00 -49.36
CA GLU A 45 -26.23 69.58 -48.24
C GLU A 45 -25.62 68.41 -47.44
N PHE A 46 -24.88 67.51 -48.10
CA PHE A 46 -24.27 66.34 -47.44
C PHE A 46 -22.84 66.63 -47.00
N LYS A 47 -22.64 67.03 -45.73
CA LYS A 47 -21.34 67.38 -45.15
C LYS A 47 -20.62 66.15 -44.59
N ILE A 48 -21.35 65.31 -43.85
CA ILE A 48 -20.87 64.07 -43.26
C ILE A 48 -21.68 62.88 -43.79
N ILE A 49 -20.98 61.94 -44.42
CA ILE A 49 -21.53 60.72 -44.99
C ILE A 49 -21.15 59.54 -44.11
N GLY A 50 -22.15 58.81 -43.61
CA GLY A 50 -21.96 57.58 -42.84
C GLY A 50 -21.92 56.35 -43.73
N ILE A 51 -21.00 55.43 -43.46
CA ILE A 51 -20.97 54.08 -44.06
C ILE A 51 -21.19 53.07 -42.92
N ASP A 52 -22.41 52.53 -42.85
CA ASP A 52 -22.84 51.61 -41.79
C ASP A 52 -22.66 50.15 -42.24
N GLY A 53 -21.95 49.36 -41.45
CA GLY A 53 -21.88 47.92 -41.65
C GLY A 53 -21.15 47.22 -40.52
N GLU A 54 -21.48 45.96 -40.29
CA GLU A 54 -20.83 45.12 -39.28
C GLU A 54 -19.32 44.98 -39.53
N TRP A 55 -18.58 44.57 -38.51
CA TRP A 55 -17.16 44.27 -38.67
C TRP A 55 -16.94 43.21 -39.76
N GLY A 56 -15.98 43.48 -40.66
CA GLY A 56 -15.70 42.59 -41.81
C GLY A 56 -16.64 42.74 -43.01
N SER A 57 -17.62 43.64 -42.97
CA SER A 57 -18.55 43.90 -44.09
C SER A 57 -17.89 44.53 -45.34
N GLY A 58 -16.64 45.00 -45.23
CA GLY A 58 -15.88 45.57 -46.34
C GLY A 58 -15.91 47.11 -46.43
N LYS A 59 -16.19 47.81 -45.32
CA LYS A 59 -16.21 49.29 -45.22
C LYS A 59 -14.96 49.97 -45.83
N SER A 60 -13.76 49.57 -45.42
CA SER A 60 -12.52 50.15 -45.98
C SER A 60 -12.31 49.80 -47.46
N ASN A 61 -12.87 48.69 -47.95
CA ASN A 61 -12.85 48.36 -49.39
C ASN A 61 -13.74 49.32 -50.19
N LEU A 62 -14.91 49.68 -49.65
CA LEU A 62 -15.78 50.69 -50.24
C LEU A 62 -15.12 52.08 -50.26
N VAL A 63 -14.45 52.48 -49.17
CA VAL A 63 -13.67 53.73 -49.12
C VAL A 63 -12.58 53.75 -50.21
N ARG A 64 -11.81 52.66 -50.34
CA ARG A 64 -10.77 52.57 -51.37
C ARG A 64 -11.34 52.55 -52.79
N LEU A 65 -12.54 51.99 -52.98
CA LEU A 65 -13.26 52.04 -54.25
C LEU A 65 -13.71 53.49 -54.58
N LEU A 66 -14.15 54.26 -53.57
CA LEU A 66 -14.49 55.67 -53.71
C LEU A 66 -13.28 56.54 -54.06
N ASP A 67 -12.16 56.33 -53.36
CA ASP A 67 -10.89 57.03 -53.63
C ASP A 67 -10.46 56.82 -55.09
N LYS A 68 -10.47 55.58 -55.59
CA LYS A 68 -10.20 55.28 -57.01
C LYS A 68 -11.17 55.99 -57.97
N LYS A 69 -12.47 56.05 -57.66
CA LYS A 69 -13.46 56.69 -58.55
C LYS A 69 -13.33 58.22 -58.54
N LEU A 70 -12.85 58.82 -57.46
CA LEU A 70 -12.79 60.27 -57.24
C LEU A 70 -11.37 60.87 -57.33
N GLU A 71 -10.34 60.07 -57.62
CA GLU A 71 -8.92 60.45 -57.67
C GLU A 71 -8.64 61.75 -58.47
N ARG A 72 -9.45 62.03 -59.50
CA ARG A 72 -9.31 63.23 -60.35
C ARG A 72 -9.91 64.49 -59.74
N THR A 73 -10.99 64.37 -58.97
CA THR A 73 -11.82 65.48 -58.47
C THR A 73 -11.53 65.79 -57.00
N HIS A 74 -11.27 64.76 -56.20
CA HIS A 74 -11.06 64.86 -54.75
C HIS A 74 -9.75 64.18 -54.35
N LYS A 75 -9.21 64.57 -53.19
CA LYS A 75 -8.12 63.88 -52.52
C LYS A 75 -8.59 63.30 -51.20
N PHE A 76 -8.30 62.03 -50.96
CA PHE A 76 -8.70 61.34 -49.74
C PHE A 76 -7.59 61.42 -48.70
N PHE A 77 -7.94 61.91 -47.52
CA PHE A 77 -7.11 61.83 -46.32
C PHE A 77 -7.75 60.79 -45.40
N VAL A 78 -7.12 59.63 -45.25
CA VAL A 78 -7.60 58.57 -44.36
C VAL A 78 -6.87 58.68 -43.03
N TYR A 79 -7.63 59.07 -42.01
CA TYR A 79 -7.16 59.16 -40.64
C TYR A 79 -7.54 57.87 -39.88
N ASP A 80 -6.53 57.14 -39.40
CA ASP A 80 -6.73 55.92 -38.61
C ASP A 80 -6.98 56.28 -37.15
N VAL A 81 -8.26 56.36 -36.79
CA VAL A 81 -8.65 56.79 -35.45
C VAL A 81 -8.14 55.84 -34.36
N TRP A 82 -8.02 54.55 -34.68
CA TRP A 82 -7.53 53.54 -33.74
C TRP A 82 -6.02 53.65 -33.51
N GLY A 83 -5.25 53.88 -34.57
CA GLY A 83 -3.80 54.10 -34.49
C GLY A 83 -3.43 55.26 -33.57
N HIS A 84 -4.30 56.26 -33.47
CA HIS A 84 -4.12 57.45 -32.65
C HIS A 84 -4.91 57.44 -31.34
N GLN A 85 -5.44 56.31 -30.86
CA GLN A 85 -6.38 56.27 -29.72
C GLN A 85 -5.84 56.90 -28.40
N GLU A 86 -4.53 56.81 -28.17
CA GLU A 86 -3.83 57.36 -27.00
C GLU A 86 -3.43 58.83 -27.18
N ASP A 87 -3.48 59.33 -28.41
CA ASP A 87 -3.11 60.70 -28.72
C ASP A 87 -4.23 61.67 -28.37
N GLU A 88 -3.82 62.92 -28.20
CA GLU A 88 -4.74 64.04 -28.18
C GLU A 88 -5.39 64.22 -29.56
N GLN A 89 -6.58 63.62 -29.71
CA GLN A 89 -7.31 63.46 -30.97
C GLN A 89 -7.39 64.74 -31.81
N ARG A 90 -7.76 65.87 -31.21
CA ARG A 90 -7.86 67.15 -31.93
C ARG A 90 -6.51 67.63 -32.46
N LYS A 91 -5.42 67.36 -31.73
CA LYS A 91 -4.07 67.76 -32.11
C LYS A 91 -3.54 66.83 -33.22
N SER A 92 -3.64 65.51 -33.04
CA SER A 92 -3.17 64.53 -34.03
C SER A 92 -3.90 64.69 -35.37
N ILE A 93 -5.23 64.87 -35.39
CA ILE A 93 -5.99 65.16 -36.62
C ILE A 93 -5.43 66.38 -37.35
N LEU A 94 -5.17 67.49 -36.63
CA LEU A 94 -4.64 68.70 -37.26
C LEU A 94 -3.20 68.52 -37.74
N VAL A 95 -2.35 67.82 -36.97
CA VAL A 95 -0.95 67.57 -37.34
C VAL A 95 -0.90 66.75 -38.63
N GLU A 96 -1.56 65.59 -38.67
CA GLU A 96 -1.51 64.69 -39.83
C GLU A 96 -2.23 65.27 -41.04
N LEU A 97 -3.37 65.93 -40.86
CA LEU A 97 -4.03 66.61 -41.96
C LEU A 97 -3.15 67.72 -42.52
N THR A 98 -2.47 68.50 -41.65
CA THR A 98 -1.56 69.56 -42.09
C THR A 98 -0.32 68.99 -42.80
N GLU A 99 0.19 67.84 -42.36
CA GLU A 99 1.27 67.13 -43.05
C GLU A 99 0.82 66.59 -44.41
N PHE A 100 -0.36 65.97 -44.49
CA PHE A 100 -0.95 65.48 -45.73
C PHE A 100 -1.11 66.59 -46.75
N ILE A 101 -1.72 67.72 -46.38
CA ILE A 101 -1.97 68.81 -47.33
C ILE A 101 -0.70 69.49 -47.83
N LYS A 102 0.34 69.51 -47.00
CA LYS A 102 1.66 70.04 -47.36
C LYS A 102 2.39 69.13 -48.35
N ASN A 103 2.31 67.81 -48.12
CA ASN A 103 3.06 66.81 -48.87
C ASN A 103 2.38 66.47 -50.20
N GLU A 104 1.06 66.57 -50.29
CA GLU A 104 0.32 66.36 -51.54
C GLU A 104 0.58 67.47 -52.58
N PRO A 105 0.98 67.12 -53.81
CA PRO A 105 1.27 68.10 -54.84
C PRO A 105 -0.02 68.77 -55.36
N ASN A 106 0.03 70.10 -55.52
CA ASN A 106 -1.05 70.94 -56.06
C ASN A 106 -2.35 70.96 -55.23
N LEU A 107 -2.30 70.57 -53.95
CA LEU A 107 -3.48 70.60 -53.07
C LEU A 107 -3.74 71.98 -52.45
N LEU A 108 -2.68 72.71 -52.10
CA LEU A 108 -2.74 74.09 -51.58
C LEU A 108 -2.63 75.13 -52.70
N LYS A 109 -3.16 76.33 -52.46
CA LYS A 109 -2.91 77.51 -53.30
C LYS A 109 -1.41 77.90 -53.30
N GLN A 110 -0.98 78.54 -54.39
CA GLN A 110 0.44 78.76 -54.69
C GLN A 110 1.05 79.82 -53.75
N GLY A 111 1.96 79.40 -52.86
CA GLY A 111 2.64 80.30 -51.89
C GLY A 111 2.46 79.88 -50.43
N ASP A 112 1.43 79.08 -50.13
CA ASP A 112 1.00 78.83 -48.75
C ASP A 112 1.74 77.67 -48.07
N LYS A 113 2.50 76.86 -48.81
CA LYS A 113 3.27 75.73 -48.25
C LYS A 113 4.22 76.15 -47.11
N LYS A 114 4.88 77.31 -47.24
CA LYS A 114 5.73 77.88 -46.17
C LYS A 114 4.93 78.39 -44.97
N ILE A 115 3.71 78.87 -45.19
CA ILE A 115 2.79 79.32 -44.13
C ILE A 115 2.35 78.10 -43.32
N TRP A 116 1.95 77.02 -44.00
CA TRP A 116 1.56 75.76 -43.37
C TRP A 116 2.74 75.04 -42.69
N ASP A 117 3.97 75.16 -43.21
CA ASP A 117 5.19 74.73 -42.50
C ASP A 117 5.36 75.47 -41.17
N ASN A 118 5.15 76.79 -41.15
CA ASN A 118 5.23 77.57 -39.92
C ASN A 118 4.06 77.30 -38.97
N LYS A 119 2.83 77.16 -39.49
CA LYS A 119 1.66 76.77 -38.70
C LYS A 119 1.89 75.40 -38.06
N LEU A 120 2.31 74.39 -38.83
CA LEU A 120 2.64 73.07 -38.30
C LEU A 120 3.72 73.14 -37.22
N LYS A 121 4.79 73.93 -37.44
CA LYS A 121 5.80 74.19 -36.40
C LYS A 121 5.20 74.79 -35.14
N VAL A 122 4.29 75.77 -35.24
CA VAL A 122 3.60 76.36 -34.08
C VAL A 122 2.69 75.34 -33.38
N LEU A 123 2.00 74.48 -34.14
CA LEU A 123 1.13 73.42 -33.61
C LEU A 123 1.95 72.36 -32.85
N LEU A 124 3.15 72.05 -33.33
CA LEU A 124 4.12 71.17 -32.66
C LEU A 124 4.82 71.88 -31.49
N ALA A 125 5.13 73.19 -31.63
CA ALA A 125 5.88 74.00 -30.67
C ALA A 125 5.05 74.56 -29.50
N LYS A 126 3.72 74.37 -29.47
CA LYS A 126 2.91 74.61 -28.27
C LYS A 126 3.23 73.64 -27.10
N SER A 127 4.32 72.88 -27.16
CA SER A 127 5.04 72.36 -26.00
C SER A 127 5.92 73.47 -25.40
N LYS A 128 5.74 73.80 -24.12
CA LYS A 128 6.36 74.94 -23.43
C LYS A 128 7.87 75.12 -23.70
N GLU A 129 8.24 76.18 -24.44
CA GLU A 129 9.64 76.65 -24.51
C GLU A 129 9.98 77.45 -23.25
N THR A 130 11.03 77.06 -22.51
CA THR A 130 11.55 77.86 -21.39
C THR A 130 12.92 78.41 -21.78
N THR A 131 13.01 79.72 -22.05
CA THR A 131 14.27 80.41 -22.35
C THR A 131 14.82 81.10 -21.09
N THR A 132 15.99 80.67 -20.61
CA THR A 132 16.73 81.38 -19.55
C THR A 132 17.79 82.27 -20.19
N ILE A 133 17.65 83.60 -20.11
CA ILE A 133 18.60 84.57 -20.67
C ILE A 133 19.29 85.32 -19.52
N ASN A 134 20.62 85.29 -19.47
CA ASN A 134 21.45 86.12 -18.60
C ASN A 134 22.35 87.02 -19.47
N GLN A 135 22.13 88.35 -19.49
CA GLN A 135 23.06 89.30 -20.13
C GLN A 135 23.14 90.65 -19.39
N PRO A 136 24.35 91.21 -19.16
CA PRO A 136 24.56 92.58 -18.68
C PRO A 136 24.85 93.56 -19.83
N TYR A 137 24.24 94.75 -19.80
CA TYR A 137 24.53 95.87 -20.71
C TYR A 137 25.66 96.76 -20.16
N LEU A 138 26.67 97.10 -20.97
CA LEU A 138 27.66 98.15 -20.66
C LEU A 138 27.17 99.51 -21.17
N SER A 139 27.20 100.53 -20.32
CA SER A 139 26.74 101.89 -20.68
C SER A 139 27.79 102.63 -21.51
N ILE A 140 27.32 103.51 -22.42
CA ILE A 140 28.16 104.39 -23.25
C ILE A 140 29.17 105.19 -22.40
N GLY A 141 28.79 105.59 -21.18
CA GLY A 141 29.69 106.28 -20.24
C GLY A 141 30.89 105.44 -19.78
N PHE A 142 30.72 104.12 -19.63
CA PHE A 142 31.83 103.23 -19.27
C PHE A 142 32.85 103.11 -20.41
N ILE A 143 32.39 103.07 -21.66
CA ILE A 143 33.25 102.99 -22.85
C ILE A 143 34.11 104.27 -22.98
N PHE A 144 33.51 105.45 -22.79
CA PHE A 144 34.25 106.72 -22.77
C PHE A 144 35.24 106.82 -21.60
N SER A 145 34.92 106.25 -20.44
CA SER A 145 35.85 106.20 -19.31
C SER A 145 37.08 105.34 -19.62
N LEU A 146 36.90 104.20 -20.29
CA LEU A 146 37.97 103.28 -20.67
C LEU A 146 38.92 103.92 -21.70
N LEU A 147 38.35 104.63 -22.68
CA LEU A 147 39.11 105.42 -23.66
C LEU A 147 39.89 106.57 -23.01
N SER A 148 39.32 107.24 -22.00
CA SER A 148 39.99 108.32 -21.27
C SER A 148 41.17 107.83 -20.43
N ILE A 149 41.04 106.65 -19.80
CA ILE A 149 42.11 106.01 -19.03
C ILE A 149 43.32 105.69 -19.92
N VAL A 150 43.10 105.29 -21.17
CA VAL A 150 44.20 105.04 -22.12
C VAL A 150 44.75 106.34 -22.68
N TYR A 151 43.88 107.32 -22.99
CA TYR A 151 44.27 108.57 -23.66
C TYR A 151 45.09 109.51 -22.77
N ILE A 152 44.75 109.65 -21.48
CA ILE A 152 45.42 110.58 -20.57
C ILE A 152 46.91 110.26 -20.36
N PRO A 153 47.32 109.00 -20.10
CA PRO A 153 48.73 108.61 -20.04
C PRO A 153 49.44 108.79 -21.38
N THR A 154 48.79 108.48 -22.51
CA THR A 154 49.37 108.67 -23.84
C THR A 154 49.69 110.14 -24.08
N VAL A 155 48.77 111.06 -23.80
CA VAL A 155 49.02 112.51 -23.92
C VAL A 155 50.18 112.95 -23.01
N ASN A 156 50.25 112.47 -21.78
CA ASN A 156 51.33 112.84 -20.85
C ASN A 156 52.71 112.27 -21.27
N VAL A 157 52.77 111.03 -21.78
CA VAL A 157 54.02 110.42 -22.26
C VAL A 157 54.52 111.13 -23.52
N PHE A 158 53.63 111.48 -24.44
CA PHE A 158 53.99 112.16 -25.70
C PHE A 158 54.25 113.67 -25.53
N LYS A 159 53.78 114.30 -24.44
CA LYS A 159 54.04 115.71 -24.13
C LYS A 159 55.52 116.00 -23.87
N ASP A 160 56.21 115.12 -23.14
CA ASP A 160 57.60 115.34 -22.70
C ASP A 160 58.64 114.55 -23.51
N SER A 161 58.29 113.40 -24.12
CA SER A 161 59.27 112.50 -24.80
C SER A 161 59.44 112.68 -26.32
N ILE A 162 58.60 113.47 -27.01
CA ILE A 162 58.71 113.65 -28.48
C ILE A 162 59.92 114.49 -28.89
N LYS A 163 60.53 115.27 -27.98
CA LYS A 163 61.68 116.11 -28.35
C LYS A 163 62.89 115.28 -28.78
N ASP A 164 63.05 114.07 -28.25
CA ASP A 164 64.21 113.21 -28.50
C ASP A 164 63.98 112.14 -29.58
N PHE A 165 62.74 111.85 -29.98
CA PHE A 165 62.44 110.72 -30.87
C PHE A 165 62.10 111.10 -32.33
N LEU A 166 61.59 112.30 -32.61
CA LEU A 166 61.20 112.71 -33.97
C LEU A 166 61.71 114.10 -34.40
N GLU A 167 62.49 114.80 -33.56
CA GLU A 167 63.04 116.15 -33.83
C GLU A 167 61.99 117.20 -34.28
N ILE A 168 60.72 117.00 -33.90
CA ILE A 168 59.63 117.94 -34.23
C ILE A 168 59.57 119.03 -33.15
N GLU A 169 60.08 120.22 -33.45
CA GLU A 169 59.98 121.38 -32.53
C GLU A 169 58.63 122.11 -32.61
N SER A 170 57.92 122.03 -33.75
CA SER A 170 56.66 122.73 -33.96
C SER A 170 55.51 122.10 -33.16
N TRP A 171 54.92 122.88 -32.25
CA TRP A 171 53.78 122.51 -31.41
C TRP A 171 52.58 121.97 -32.21
N PHE A 172 52.36 122.48 -33.43
CA PHE A 172 51.23 122.09 -34.28
C PHE A 172 51.28 120.60 -34.67
N TRP A 173 52.45 120.11 -35.08
CA TRP A 173 52.60 118.72 -35.52
C TRP A 173 52.50 117.71 -34.37
N LYS A 174 52.85 118.10 -33.14
CA LYS A 174 52.62 117.29 -31.93
C LYS A 174 51.13 117.09 -31.66
N ILE A 175 50.32 118.14 -31.82
CA ILE A 175 48.86 118.05 -31.68
C ILE A 175 48.27 117.11 -32.73
N VAL A 176 48.70 117.22 -33.99
CA VAL A 176 48.19 116.37 -35.08
C VAL A 176 48.46 114.89 -34.82
N LEU A 177 49.65 114.53 -34.33
CA LEU A 177 50.03 113.12 -34.11
C LEU A 177 49.27 112.49 -32.92
N VAL A 178 49.07 113.25 -31.83
CA VAL A 178 48.32 112.79 -30.66
C VAL A 178 46.81 112.70 -30.94
N THR A 179 46.28 113.56 -31.83
CA THR A 179 44.86 113.56 -32.19
C THR A 179 44.52 112.65 -33.37
N PHE A 180 45.52 112.13 -34.10
CA PHE A 180 45.32 111.27 -35.27
C PHE A 180 44.43 110.04 -35.03
N PRO A 181 44.59 109.26 -33.94
CA PRO A 181 43.73 108.11 -33.67
C PRO A 181 42.29 108.51 -33.36
N LEU A 182 42.10 109.66 -32.70
CA LEU A 182 40.78 110.23 -32.41
C LEU A 182 40.08 110.67 -33.71
N ILE A 183 40.82 111.23 -34.67
CA ILE A 183 40.27 111.66 -35.97
C ILE A 183 39.78 110.47 -36.79
N ILE A 184 40.44 109.30 -36.73
CA ILE A 184 39.99 108.09 -37.44
C ILE A 184 38.66 107.59 -36.85
N VAL A 185 38.57 107.49 -35.53
CA VAL A 185 37.33 107.07 -34.84
C VAL A 185 36.20 108.07 -35.09
N LEU A 186 36.49 109.38 -35.04
CA LEU A 186 35.53 110.43 -35.40
C LEU A 186 35.11 110.36 -36.88
N GLY A 187 36.03 110.03 -37.79
CA GLY A 187 35.75 109.86 -39.21
C GLY A 187 34.78 108.69 -39.47
N ILE A 188 35.01 107.54 -38.85
CA ILE A 188 34.12 106.37 -38.94
C ILE A 188 32.75 106.68 -38.30
N TYR A 189 32.76 107.34 -37.15
CA TYR A 189 31.54 107.77 -36.46
C TYR A 189 30.72 108.75 -37.32
N ILE A 190 31.36 109.76 -37.93
CA ILE A 190 30.70 110.72 -38.83
C ILE A 190 30.21 110.05 -40.10
N TRP A 191 30.96 109.10 -40.67
CA TRP A 191 30.52 108.31 -41.83
C TRP A 191 29.22 107.56 -41.54
N ASN A 192 29.17 106.83 -40.42
CA ASN A 192 27.97 106.10 -39.98
C ASN A 192 26.83 107.06 -39.61
N LEU A 193 27.13 108.21 -39.00
CA LEU A 193 26.14 109.21 -38.67
C LEU A 193 25.52 109.85 -39.92
N ILE A 194 26.29 110.13 -40.96
CA ILE A 194 25.79 110.65 -42.24
C ILE A 194 24.95 109.59 -42.96
N GLY A 195 25.40 108.32 -42.97
CA GLY A 195 24.65 107.20 -43.54
C GLY A 195 23.28 107.03 -42.88
N ASN A 196 23.25 107.03 -41.55
CA ASN A 196 22.02 106.84 -40.78
C ASN A 196 21.11 108.09 -40.78
N TRP A 197 21.69 109.30 -40.88
CA TRP A 197 20.92 110.53 -41.00
C TRP A 197 20.28 110.70 -42.39
N SER A 198 20.93 110.19 -43.44
CA SER A 198 20.40 110.15 -44.83
C SER A 198 19.14 109.26 -44.94
N GLN A 199 19.00 108.26 -44.07
CA GLN A 199 17.83 107.36 -44.01
C GLN A 199 16.64 107.93 -43.19
N LYS A 200 16.62 109.24 -42.90
CA LYS A 200 15.53 109.98 -42.24
C LYS A 200 15.12 109.48 -40.85
N ASN A 201 16.03 108.89 -40.10
CA ASN A 201 15.88 108.76 -38.65
C ASN A 201 16.38 110.05 -38.00
N GLY A 202 15.55 110.73 -37.20
CA GLY A 202 15.85 112.04 -36.61
C GLY A 202 17.24 112.10 -35.94
N PHE A 203 17.85 113.29 -35.93
CA PHE A 203 19.27 113.51 -35.57
C PHE A 203 19.70 112.76 -34.29
N TRP A 204 18.88 112.82 -33.23
CA TRP A 204 19.18 112.17 -31.95
C TRP A 204 19.17 110.64 -31.99
N ASN A 205 18.30 110.01 -32.79
CA ASN A 205 18.28 108.54 -32.95
C ASN A 205 19.44 108.08 -33.83
N SER A 206 19.76 108.82 -34.89
CA SER A 206 20.91 108.53 -35.76
C SER A 206 22.24 108.65 -35.02
N PHE A 207 22.34 109.60 -34.07
CA PHE A 207 23.51 109.76 -33.18
C PHE A 207 23.72 108.56 -32.24
N LYS A 208 22.62 107.97 -31.74
CA LYS A 208 22.66 106.81 -30.84
C LYS A 208 23.04 105.53 -31.60
N LEU A 209 22.39 105.27 -32.74
CA LEU A 209 22.64 104.08 -33.57
C LEU A 209 24.07 104.06 -34.13
N SER A 210 24.58 105.20 -34.60
CA SER A 210 25.95 105.27 -35.10
C SER A 210 26.99 105.01 -34.00
N ALA A 211 26.70 105.37 -32.74
CA ALA A 211 27.57 105.05 -31.61
C ALA A 211 27.54 103.54 -31.30
N GLU A 212 26.37 102.90 -31.31
CA GLU A 212 26.24 101.46 -31.08
C GLU A 212 26.96 100.63 -32.17
N GLU A 213 26.83 101.00 -33.45
CA GLU A 213 27.50 100.32 -34.57
C GLU A 213 29.02 100.51 -34.57
N THR A 214 29.51 101.72 -34.24
CA THR A 214 30.96 102.02 -34.21
C THR A 214 31.70 101.20 -33.14
N PHE A 215 31.00 100.72 -32.11
CA PHE A 215 31.59 99.96 -30.99
C PHE A 215 31.14 98.47 -30.92
N GLN A 216 30.39 97.96 -31.90
CA GLN A 216 29.96 96.54 -31.99
C GLN A 216 31.11 95.53 -32.13
N VAL A 217 32.32 95.97 -32.46
CA VAL A 217 33.50 95.09 -32.64
C VAL A 217 33.95 94.44 -31.30
N TYR A 218 33.48 94.93 -30.14
CA TYR A 218 33.91 94.46 -28.81
C TYR A 218 32.96 93.50 -28.07
N THR A 219 31.74 93.24 -28.55
CA THR A 219 30.70 92.47 -27.79
C THR A 219 30.55 91.00 -28.21
N ASN A 220 31.49 90.43 -28.97
CA ASN A 220 31.22 89.21 -29.74
C ASN A 220 31.76 87.89 -29.14
N LYS A 221 31.51 87.58 -27.85
CA LYS A 221 31.66 86.21 -27.30
C LYS A 221 30.77 85.94 -26.07
N GLN A 222 29.54 85.45 -26.28
CA GLN A 222 28.86 84.49 -25.40
C GLN A 222 27.75 83.77 -26.22
N LYS A 223 27.82 82.45 -26.27
CA LYS A 223 27.00 81.54 -27.10
C LYS A 223 25.72 81.20 -26.32
N GLU A 224 24.54 81.43 -26.90
CA GLU A 224 23.27 80.91 -26.38
C GLU A 224 23.13 79.42 -26.74
N GLU A 225 22.87 78.56 -25.75
CA GLU A 225 22.44 77.17 -25.98
C GLU A 225 20.92 77.09 -25.79
N THR A 226 20.21 76.64 -26.84
CA THR A 226 18.77 76.36 -26.78
C THR A 226 18.56 74.89 -26.38
N LYS A 227 17.93 74.63 -25.24
CA LYS A 227 17.50 73.29 -24.82
C LYS A 227 15.98 73.19 -25.00
N ILE A 228 15.52 72.35 -25.92
CA ILE A 228 14.10 72.08 -26.14
C ILE A 228 13.75 70.81 -25.33
N GLU A 229 12.91 70.96 -24.30
CA GLU A 229 12.26 69.83 -23.61
C GLU A 229 10.80 69.79 -24.05
N THR A 230 10.41 68.74 -24.78
CA THR A 230 9.05 68.58 -25.30
C THR A 230 8.21 67.78 -24.31
N VAL A 231 7.39 68.46 -23.50
CA VAL A 231 6.30 67.85 -22.72
C VAL A 231 4.98 68.38 -23.29
N SER A 232 4.07 67.49 -23.71
CA SER A 232 2.82 67.84 -24.40
C SER A 232 1.68 67.91 -23.38
N GLU A 233 1.16 69.11 -23.08
CA GLU A 233 0.08 69.27 -22.09
C GLU A 233 -1.13 70.14 -22.54
N ASP A 234 -1.15 70.73 -23.75
CA ASP A 234 -2.29 71.56 -24.19
C ASP A 234 -2.98 71.04 -25.48
N GLN A 235 -4.17 70.45 -25.32
CA GLN A 235 -5.08 70.17 -26.44
C GLN A 235 -5.59 71.47 -27.09
N PRO A 236 -5.66 71.56 -28.43
CA PRO A 236 -6.27 72.72 -29.09
C PRO A 236 -7.75 72.86 -28.70
N SER A 237 -8.18 74.10 -28.44
CA SER A 237 -9.57 74.41 -28.12
C SER A 237 -10.48 74.17 -29.33
N VAL A 238 -11.79 74.04 -29.10
CA VAL A 238 -12.79 73.90 -30.18
C VAL A 238 -12.69 75.05 -31.18
N ARG A 239 -12.44 76.27 -30.70
CA ARG A 239 -12.31 77.46 -31.55
C ARG A 239 -11.02 77.42 -32.38
N ASP A 240 -9.91 77.01 -31.77
CA ASP A 240 -8.62 76.90 -32.48
C ASP A 240 -8.70 75.86 -33.60
N PHE A 241 -9.31 74.69 -33.32
CA PHE A 241 -9.53 73.64 -34.31
C PHE A 241 -10.39 74.14 -35.47
N GLN A 242 -11.53 74.78 -35.17
CA GLN A 242 -12.43 75.29 -36.21
C GLN A 242 -11.80 76.39 -37.06
N ASN A 243 -11.02 77.29 -36.46
CA ASN A 243 -10.27 78.30 -37.21
C ASN A 243 -9.22 77.65 -38.11
N TRP A 244 -8.49 76.65 -37.60
CA TRP A 244 -7.51 75.91 -38.38
C TRP A 244 -8.14 75.20 -39.58
N MET A 245 -9.28 74.55 -39.37
CA MET A 245 -10.04 73.88 -40.44
C MET A 245 -10.62 74.85 -41.47
N ASN A 246 -11.04 76.05 -41.05
CA ASN A 246 -11.46 77.11 -41.98
C ASN A 246 -10.29 77.58 -42.83
N ASP A 247 -9.13 77.83 -42.19
CA ASP A 247 -7.92 78.22 -42.91
C ASP A 247 -7.52 77.14 -43.93
N ILE A 248 -7.57 75.85 -43.56
CA ILE A 248 -7.34 74.74 -44.51
C ILE A 248 -8.38 74.81 -45.64
N ASN A 249 -9.67 74.87 -45.31
CA ASN A 249 -10.75 74.89 -46.29
C ASN A 249 -10.57 76.00 -47.33
N ASP A 250 -10.18 77.19 -46.88
CA ASP A 250 -10.03 78.36 -47.74
C ASP A 250 -8.76 78.28 -48.59
N ASP A 251 -7.69 77.65 -48.12
CA ASP A 251 -6.42 77.50 -48.85
C ASP A 251 -6.37 76.28 -49.79
N LEU A 252 -7.36 75.40 -49.76
CA LEU A 252 -7.46 74.24 -50.65
C LEU A 252 -7.76 74.65 -52.10
N ASN A 253 -6.98 74.12 -53.04
CA ASN A 253 -7.19 74.25 -54.49
C ASN A 253 -7.98 73.08 -55.09
N LYS A 254 -7.95 71.91 -54.41
CA LYS A 254 -8.83 70.76 -54.72
C LYS A 254 -9.60 70.35 -53.47
N LYS A 255 -10.78 69.78 -53.67
CA LYS A 255 -11.61 69.28 -52.57
C LYS A 255 -10.95 68.10 -51.88
N VAL A 256 -11.09 68.03 -50.55
CA VAL A 256 -10.54 66.96 -49.72
C VAL A 256 -11.68 66.19 -49.07
N VAL A 257 -11.58 64.86 -49.10
CA VAL A 257 -12.46 63.95 -48.35
C VAL A 257 -11.66 63.42 -47.16
N ILE A 258 -12.08 63.77 -45.95
CA ILE A 258 -11.51 63.24 -44.71
C ILE A 258 -12.26 61.96 -44.37
N VAL A 259 -11.54 60.85 -44.24
CA VAL A 259 -12.10 59.57 -43.83
C VAL A 259 -11.60 59.22 -42.44
N PHE A 260 -12.52 59.09 -41.48
CA PHE A 260 -12.20 58.61 -40.13
C PHE A 260 -12.41 57.09 -40.07
N ASP A 261 -11.40 56.29 -40.47
CA ASP A 261 -11.50 54.83 -40.54
C ASP A 261 -11.17 54.15 -39.19
N ASN A 262 -11.58 52.89 -39.02
CA ASN A 262 -11.42 52.10 -37.78
C ASN A 262 -12.07 52.72 -36.54
N PHE A 263 -13.05 53.61 -36.73
CA PHE A 263 -13.77 54.25 -35.64
C PHE A 263 -14.43 53.22 -34.70
N ASP A 264 -14.91 52.11 -35.27
CA ASP A 264 -15.54 50.97 -34.58
C ASP A 264 -14.57 50.07 -33.79
N ARG A 265 -13.25 50.35 -33.78
CA ARG A 265 -12.26 49.58 -33.00
C ARG A 265 -11.89 50.20 -31.67
N LEU A 266 -12.38 51.41 -31.41
CA LEU A 266 -12.02 52.17 -30.23
C LEU A 266 -12.76 51.70 -28.98
N PRO A 267 -12.17 51.84 -27.79
CA PRO A 267 -12.90 51.66 -26.54
C PRO A 267 -14.04 52.69 -26.41
N LYS A 268 -15.13 52.31 -25.72
CA LYS A 268 -16.35 53.13 -25.57
C LYS A 268 -16.07 54.60 -25.18
N LYS A 269 -15.15 54.83 -24.23
CA LYS A 269 -14.81 56.20 -23.76
C LYS A 269 -14.17 57.05 -24.86
N HIS A 270 -13.32 56.48 -25.71
CA HIS A 270 -12.67 57.19 -26.81
C HIS A 270 -13.63 57.42 -27.97
N ILE A 271 -14.52 56.46 -28.25
CA ILE A 271 -15.65 56.63 -29.17
C ILE A 271 -16.45 57.88 -28.79
N LEU A 272 -16.85 58.02 -27.52
CA LEU A 272 -17.62 59.18 -27.05
C LEU A 272 -16.88 60.50 -27.27
N ASN A 273 -15.58 60.56 -26.97
CA ASN A 273 -14.78 61.78 -27.09
C ASN A 273 -14.58 62.21 -28.56
N ILE A 274 -14.24 61.27 -29.42
CA ILE A 274 -13.97 61.56 -30.84
C ILE A 274 -15.28 61.81 -31.58
N TRP A 275 -16.34 61.04 -31.31
CA TRP A 275 -17.65 61.27 -31.91
C TRP A 275 -18.20 62.66 -31.55
N SER A 276 -18.07 63.06 -30.28
CA SER A 276 -18.47 64.41 -29.83
C SER A 276 -17.65 65.49 -30.55
N SER A 277 -16.35 65.28 -30.73
CA SER A 277 -15.48 66.19 -31.48
C SER A 277 -15.90 66.27 -32.95
N ILE A 278 -16.14 65.14 -33.62
CA ILE A 278 -16.60 65.08 -35.01
C ILE A 278 -17.93 65.82 -35.18
N HIS A 279 -18.88 65.59 -34.28
CA HIS A 279 -20.18 66.27 -34.32
C HIS A 279 -20.02 67.81 -34.25
N ILE A 280 -19.27 68.30 -33.27
CA ILE A 280 -19.02 69.75 -33.07
C ILE A 280 -18.23 70.36 -34.24
N PHE A 281 -17.29 69.61 -34.82
CA PHE A 281 -16.40 70.16 -35.85
C PHE A 281 -16.98 70.09 -37.26
N PHE A 282 -17.69 69.03 -37.60
CA PHE A 282 -18.08 68.75 -38.99
C PHE A 282 -19.59 68.67 -39.22
N ALA A 283 -20.41 68.42 -38.18
CA ALA A 283 -21.87 68.35 -38.33
C ALA A 283 -22.50 69.75 -38.16
N GLU A 284 -22.11 70.47 -37.09
CA GLU A 284 -22.58 71.82 -36.81
C GLU A 284 -22.02 72.88 -37.77
N LYS A 285 -20.85 72.65 -38.38
CA LYS A 285 -20.18 73.58 -39.30
C LYS A 285 -20.01 72.98 -40.69
N SER A 286 -20.21 73.82 -41.71
CA SER A 286 -20.03 73.45 -43.11
C SER A 286 -18.73 74.01 -43.69
N TYR A 287 -17.99 73.16 -44.38
CA TYR A 287 -16.78 73.51 -45.14
C TYR A 287 -17.06 73.28 -46.63
N SER A 288 -16.74 74.25 -47.49
CA SER A 288 -17.07 74.20 -48.93
C SER A 288 -16.20 73.22 -49.72
N ASN A 289 -14.95 73.04 -49.29
CA ASN A 289 -13.93 72.22 -49.95
C ASN A 289 -13.60 70.93 -49.20
N ILE A 290 -14.25 70.66 -48.05
CA ILE A 290 -13.97 69.50 -47.20
C ILE A 290 -15.25 68.71 -46.97
N LYS A 291 -15.21 67.41 -47.25
CA LYS A 291 -16.27 66.44 -46.93
C LYS A 291 -15.75 65.38 -45.97
N VAL A 292 -16.64 64.82 -45.15
CA VAL A 292 -16.27 63.79 -44.19
C VAL A 292 -16.99 62.49 -44.50
N ILE A 293 -16.25 61.38 -44.52
CA ILE A 293 -16.80 60.02 -44.58
C ILE A 293 -16.40 59.28 -43.30
N ILE A 294 -17.37 58.66 -42.64
CA ILE A 294 -17.10 57.87 -41.44
C ILE A 294 -17.67 56.46 -41.64
N PRO A 295 -16.80 55.46 -41.82
CA PRO A 295 -17.20 54.07 -41.73
C PRO A 295 -17.37 53.67 -40.26
N PHE A 296 -18.53 53.13 -39.90
CA PHE A 296 -18.84 52.74 -38.52
C PHE A 296 -19.68 51.46 -38.48
N ASP A 297 -19.71 50.84 -37.30
CA ASP A 297 -20.62 49.76 -36.96
C ASP A 297 -21.70 50.32 -36.03
N ARG A 298 -22.95 50.36 -36.50
CA ARG A 298 -24.06 50.95 -35.73
C ARG A 298 -24.25 50.28 -34.36
N GLU A 299 -24.13 48.96 -34.26
CA GLU A 299 -24.33 48.26 -32.99
C GLU A 299 -23.18 48.59 -32.02
N HIS A 300 -21.95 48.65 -32.52
CA HIS A 300 -20.80 49.01 -31.69
C HIS A 300 -20.89 50.44 -31.15
N ILE A 301 -21.33 51.38 -32.00
CA ILE A 301 -21.60 52.76 -31.60
C ILE A 301 -22.72 52.81 -30.56
N GLN A 302 -23.86 52.16 -30.80
CA GLN A 302 -24.97 52.11 -29.84
C GLN A 302 -24.52 51.58 -28.47
N ASN A 303 -23.72 50.51 -28.45
CA ASN A 303 -23.16 49.94 -27.22
C ASN A 303 -22.22 50.88 -26.46
N ALA A 304 -21.53 51.79 -27.15
CA ALA A 304 -20.73 52.83 -26.51
C ALA A 304 -21.59 53.91 -25.85
N PHE A 305 -22.74 54.26 -26.43
CA PHE A 305 -23.67 55.26 -25.91
C PHE A 305 -24.64 54.71 -24.84
N ASN A 306 -24.82 53.39 -24.74
CA ASN A 306 -25.73 52.74 -23.78
C ASN A 306 -25.36 52.96 -22.30
N GLU A 307 -24.11 53.25 -21.95
CA GLU A 307 -23.70 53.49 -20.54
C GLU A 307 -24.06 54.90 -20.03
N LEU A 308 -24.30 55.86 -20.93
CA LEU A 308 -24.64 57.23 -20.55
C LEU A 308 -26.07 57.38 -20.05
N ASN A 309 -26.96 56.44 -20.36
CA ASN A 309 -28.36 56.44 -19.91
C ASN A 309 -28.76 55.01 -19.52
N GLY A 310 -29.01 54.79 -18.23
CA GLY A 310 -29.36 53.49 -17.68
C GLY A 310 -30.46 52.77 -18.47
N LYS A 311 -30.16 51.51 -18.83
CA LYS A 311 -31.00 50.41 -19.36
C LYS A 311 -32.24 50.77 -20.21
N GLU A 312 -32.22 50.26 -21.44
CA GLU A 312 -33.36 50.00 -22.34
C GLU A 312 -33.94 51.17 -23.15
N ASN A 313 -33.10 51.94 -23.84
CA ASN A 313 -33.57 52.72 -24.99
C ASN A 313 -32.56 52.68 -26.16
N THR A 314 -32.67 51.64 -27.00
CA THR A 314 -31.93 51.53 -28.29
C THR A 314 -32.14 52.75 -29.20
N LYS A 315 -33.25 53.48 -29.01
CA LYS A 315 -33.57 54.74 -29.72
C LYS A 315 -32.55 55.86 -29.49
N PHE A 316 -31.88 55.91 -28.33
CA PHE A 316 -30.97 57.02 -28.02
C PHE A 316 -29.69 56.98 -28.88
N GLY A 317 -29.08 55.80 -29.06
CA GLY A 317 -27.93 55.66 -29.95
C GLY A 317 -28.27 55.98 -31.41
N ASP A 318 -29.46 55.59 -31.87
CA ASP A 318 -29.95 55.92 -33.21
C ASP A 318 -30.17 57.43 -33.40
N ASP A 319 -30.70 58.13 -32.38
CA ASP A 319 -30.86 59.59 -32.43
C ASP A 319 -29.52 60.32 -32.57
N TYR A 320 -28.44 59.82 -31.94
CA TYR A 320 -27.10 60.41 -32.08
C TYR A 320 -26.48 60.15 -33.46
N VAL A 321 -26.65 58.95 -34.00
CA VAL A 321 -26.21 58.61 -35.37
C VAL A 321 -26.96 59.47 -36.39
N ASN A 322 -28.28 59.59 -36.26
CA ASN A 322 -29.13 60.37 -37.16
C ASN A 322 -28.90 61.89 -37.07
N LYS A 323 -28.39 62.39 -35.93
CA LYS A 323 -28.01 63.80 -35.78
C LYS A 323 -26.62 64.13 -36.31
N THR A 324 -25.72 63.15 -36.40
CA THR A 324 -24.34 63.36 -36.88
C THR A 324 -24.22 63.23 -38.38
N PHE A 325 -24.92 62.28 -39.01
CA PHE A 325 -24.82 62.03 -40.44
C PHE A 325 -25.96 62.67 -41.22
N ASP A 326 -25.63 63.35 -42.31
CA ASP A 326 -26.63 63.88 -43.24
C ASP A 326 -27.23 62.74 -44.09
N ILE A 327 -26.43 61.70 -44.36
CA ILE A 327 -26.85 60.49 -45.07
C ILE A 327 -26.03 59.28 -44.61
N VAL A 328 -26.67 58.10 -44.53
CA VAL A 328 -26.02 56.84 -44.15
C VAL A 328 -26.25 55.78 -45.22
N PHE A 329 -25.17 55.20 -45.75
CA PHE A 329 -25.19 54.08 -46.66
C PHE A 329 -24.91 52.78 -45.91
N ARG A 330 -25.86 51.84 -45.94
CA ARG A 330 -25.69 50.51 -45.33
C ARG A 330 -24.99 49.56 -46.30
N ILE A 331 -23.89 48.96 -45.85
CA ILE A 331 -23.21 47.86 -46.54
C ILE A 331 -23.83 46.54 -46.08
N THR A 332 -24.21 45.71 -47.05
CA THR A 332 -24.64 44.33 -46.78
C THR A 332 -23.44 43.47 -46.41
N LEU A 333 -23.59 42.58 -45.42
CA LEU A 333 -22.62 41.51 -45.19
C LEU A 333 -22.35 40.78 -46.52
N PRO A 334 -21.08 40.47 -46.83
CA PRO A 334 -20.75 39.77 -48.05
C PRO A 334 -21.31 38.34 -47.99
N ILE A 335 -22.50 38.12 -48.56
CA ILE A 335 -23.01 36.77 -48.80
C ILE A 335 -22.33 36.29 -50.08
N MET A 336 -21.27 35.50 -49.92
CA MET A 336 -20.67 34.78 -51.05
C MET A 336 -21.62 33.67 -51.46
N SER A 337 -22.46 33.92 -52.47
CA SER A 337 -23.23 32.88 -53.15
C SER A 337 -22.34 31.78 -53.75
N ASN A 338 -21.03 32.03 -53.93
CA ASN A 338 -20.06 31.07 -54.46
C ASN A 338 -18.68 31.14 -53.76
N TRP A 339 -18.66 31.05 -52.43
CA TRP A 339 -17.41 31.12 -51.65
C TRP A 339 -16.40 30.02 -52.00
N LYS A 340 -16.87 28.84 -52.43
CA LYS A 340 -16.01 27.72 -52.84
C LYS A 340 -15.13 28.10 -54.02
N LYS A 341 -15.68 28.79 -55.02
CA LYS A 341 -14.92 29.31 -56.16
C LYS A 341 -13.86 30.32 -55.74
N PHE A 342 -14.19 31.22 -54.81
CA PHE A 342 -13.21 32.15 -54.25
C PHE A 342 -12.11 31.41 -53.47
N PHE A 343 -12.48 30.43 -52.65
CA PHE A 343 -11.54 29.58 -51.91
C PHE A 343 -10.56 28.89 -52.86
N THR A 344 -11.05 28.21 -53.90
CA THR A 344 -10.22 27.54 -54.91
C THR A 344 -9.28 28.52 -55.61
N ASN A 345 -9.78 29.68 -56.07
CA ASN A 345 -8.93 30.68 -56.71
C ASN A 345 -7.83 31.21 -55.79
N GLN A 346 -8.12 31.36 -54.49
CA GLN A 346 -7.11 31.80 -53.51
C GLN A 346 -6.13 30.68 -53.17
N TRP A 347 -6.60 29.43 -53.13
CA TRP A 347 -5.76 28.25 -52.95
C TRP A 347 -4.77 28.08 -54.12
N GLU A 348 -5.22 28.20 -55.36
CA GLU A 348 -4.37 28.17 -56.57
C GLU A 348 -3.32 29.27 -56.59
N LYS A 349 -3.62 30.44 -56.02
CA LYS A 349 -2.64 31.52 -55.86
C LYS A 349 -1.62 31.23 -54.76
N ALA A 350 -2.01 30.45 -53.75
CA ALA A 350 -1.21 30.12 -52.58
C ALA A 350 -0.29 28.91 -52.81
N PHE A 351 -0.80 27.86 -53.45
CA PHE A 351 -0.10 26.62 -53.75
C PHE A 351 0.15 26.51 -55.25
N ILE A 352 1.42 26.61 -55.67
CA ILE A 352 1.80 26.49 -57.09
C ILE A 352 1.67 25.03 -57.59
N SER A 353 1.77 24.04 -56.68
CA SER A 353 1.46 22.63 -56.92
C SER A 353 0.70 22.11 -55.70
N TYR A 354 -0.46 21.48 -55.91
CA TYR A 354 -1.30 20.91 -54.86
C TYR A 354 -2.02 19.66 -55.35
N ASP A 355 -2.41 18.79 -54.42
CA ASP A 355 -3.26 17.64 -54.68
C ASP A 355 -4.74 18.07 -54.72
N GLU A 356 -5.43 17.76 -55.82
CA GLU A 356 -6.86 18.08 -55.97
C GLU A 356 -7.73 17.37 -54.93
N ASP A 357 -7.39 16.15 -54.52
CA ASP A 357 -8.17 15.41 -53.55
C ASP A 357 -7.98 16.00 -52.14
N GLU A 358 -6.78 16.45 -51.79
CA GLU A 358 -6.54 17.23 -50.55
C GLU A 358 -7.30 18.55 -50.57
N LEU A 359 -7.30 19.29 -51.67
CA LEU A 359 -8.09 20.52 -51.78
C LEU A 359 -9.57 20.26 -51.53
N ARG A 360 -10.14 19.19 -52.10
CA ARG A 360 -11.55 18.82 -51.88
C ARG A 360 -11.83 18.53 -50.41
N LEU A 361 -10.95 17.78 -49.74
CA LEU A 361 -11.06 17.48 -48.31
C LEU A 361 -10.93 18.74 -47.44
N VAL A 362 -9.99 19.63 -47.75
CA VAL A 362 -9.83 20.91 -47.04
C VAL A 362 -11.07 21.79 -47.19
N VAL A 363 -11.64 21.88 -48.40
CA VAL A 363 -12.89 22.63 -48.64
C VAL A 363 -14.06 22.01 -47.86
N GLN A 364 -14.15 20.68 -47.78
CA GLN A 364 -15.15 19.99 -46.97
C GLN A 364 -14.97 20.27 -45.47
N VAL A 365 -13.74 20.19 -44.96
CA VAL A 365 -13.40 20.51 -43.58
C VAL A 365 -13.80 21.96 -43.25
N TYR A 366 -13.49 22.90 -44.14
CA TYR A 366 -13.84 24.30 -43.98
C TYR A 366 -15.35 24.53 -43.99
N GLU A 367 -16.10 23.85 -44.88
CA GLU A 367 -17.56 23.94 -44.95
C GLU A 367 -18.24 23.43 -43.68
N PHE A 368 -17.76 22.33 -43.10
CA PHE A 368 -18.40 21.67 -41.96
C PHE A 368 -18.02 22.27 -40.60
N LEU A 369 -16.76 22.67 -40.42
CA LEU A 369 -16.26 23.11 -39.11
C LEU A 369 -16.35 24.62 -38.92
N ASN A 370 -16.34 25.40 -40.00
CA ASN A 370 -16.37 26.85 -39.90
C ASN A 370 -17.81 27.39 -39.80
N ARG A 371 -18.00 28.44 -39.00
CA ARG A 371 -19.33 29.05 -38.76
C ARG A 371 -19.64 30.24 -39.68
N ARG A 372 -18.62 30.96 -40.14
CA ARG A 372 -18.74 32.19 -40.96
C ARG A 372 -17.76 32.10 -42.11
N ILE A 373 -18.19 32.48 -43.30
CA ILE A 373 -17.37 32.39 -44.51
C ILE A 373 -17.24 33.77 -45.14
N THR A 374 -16.14 34.44 -44.82
CA THR A 374 -15.76 35.73 -45.43
C THR A 374 -14.45 35.60 -46.23
N PRO A 375 -14.21 36.46 -47.23
CA PRO A 375 -12.94 36.44 -47.98
C PRO A 375 -11.69 36.56 -47.09
N ARG A 376 -11.80 37.37 -46.03
CA ARG A 376 -10.71 37.60 -45.07
C ARG A 376 -10.42 36.36 -44.24
N GLU A 377 -11.45 35.66 -43.77
CA GLU A 377 -11.30 34.40 -43.04
C GLU A 377 -10.74 33.30 -43.94
N ILE A 378 -11.16 33.22 -45.20
CA ILE A 378 -10.60 32.27 -46.18
C ILE A 378 -9.11 32.54 -46.39
N ILE A 379 -8.72 33.80 -46.61
CA ILE A 379 -7.31 34.18 -46.80
C ILE A 379 -6.49 33.86 -45.54
N SER A 380 -6.99 34.21 -44.34
CA SER A 380 -6.33 33.91 -43.07
C SER A 380 -6.14 32.40 -42.88
N PHE A 381 -7.21 31.64 -43.12
CA PHE A 381 -7.20 30.18 -43.00
C PHE A 381 -6.18 29.52 -43.93
N ILE A 382 -6.16 29.91 -45.21
CA ILE A 382 -5.18 29.40 -46.18
C ILE A 382 -3.76 29.76 -45.74
N ASN A 383 -3.52 30.99 -45.30
CA ASN A 383 -2.20 31.41 -44.80
C ASN A 383 -1.77 30.64 -43.53
N GLU A 384 -2.70 30.30 -42.64
CA GLU A 384 -2.40 29.49 -41.46
C GLU A 384 -2.03 28.05 -41.83
N ILE A 385 -2.73 27.47 -42.82
CA ILE A 385 -2.34 26.16 -43.38
C ILE A 385 -0.94 26.24 -43.98
N LEU A 386 -0.65 27.27 -44.78
CA LEU A 386 0.69 27.48 -45.35
C LEU A 386 1.76 27.58 -44.26
N THR A 387 1.45 28.29 -43.17
CA THR A 387 2.39 28.47 -42.05
C THR A 387 2.79 27.14 -41.42
N ILE A 388 1.83 26.24 -41.19
CA ILE A 388 2.10 24.92 -40.60
C ILE A 388 2.78 24.00 -41.62
N LYS A 389 2.37 24.05 -42.89
CA LYS A 389 2.97 23.26 -43.98
C LYS A 389 4.44 23.63 -44.26
N LEU A 390 4.85 24.86 -43.93
CA LEU A 390 6.26 25.28 -44.01
C LEU A 390 7.14 24.59 -42.96
N LEU A 391 6.57 24.12 -41.85
CA LEU A 391 7.31 23.43 -40.79
C LEU A 391 7.69 22.02 -41.23
N ASP A 392 6.74 21.31 -41.85
CA ASP A 392 6.97 20.00 -42.43
C ASP A 392 6.06 19.75 -43.65
N ASN A 393 6.68 19.32 -44.75
CA ASN A 393 5.99 18.97 -45.98
C ASN A 393 5.17 17.68 -45.85
N SER A 394 5.49 16.82 -44.88
CA SER A 394 4.81 15.55 -44.61
C SER A 394 3.39 15.73 -44.05
N PHE A 395 3.07 16.92 -43.53
CA PHE A 395 1.76 17.22 -42.96
C PHE A 395 0.69 17.33 -44.06
N LYS A 396 -0.31 16.44 -44.08
CA LYS A 396 -1.38 16.53 -45.09
C LYS A 396 -2.32 17.70 -44.78
N GLU A 397 -2.68 18.44 -45.83
CA GLU A 397 -3.37 19.73 -45.75
C GLU A 397 -4.73 19.62 -45.04
N ARG A 398 -5.45 18.50 -45.22
CA ARG A 398 -6.71 18.24 -44.51
C ARG A 398 -6.57 18.19 -42.98
N TYR A 399 -5.49 17.63 -42.43
CA TYR A 399 -5.31 17.55 -40.97
C TYR A 399 -4.85 18.88 -40.40
N VAL A 400 -4.02 19.61 -41.15
CA VAL A 400 -3.67 20.99 -40.84
C VAL A 400 -4.92 21.86 -40.83
N ALA A 401 -5.82 21.71 -41.81
CA ALA A 401 -7.11 22.39 -41.86
C ALA A 401 -7.97 22.10 -40.62
N ILE A 402 -8.05 20.84 -40.19
CA ILE A 402 -8.76 20.45 -38.96
C ILE A 402 -8.12 21.12 -37.74
N PHE A 403 -6.79 21.03 -37.61
CA PHE A 403 -6.06 21.65 -36.52
C PHE A 403 -6.30 23.16 -36.44
N VAL A 404 -6.23 23.87 -37.57
CA VAL A 404 -6.45 25.33 -37.61
C VAL A 404 -7.88 25.70 -37.18
N LEU A 405 -8.90 25.00 -37.65
CA LEU A 405 -10.31 25.30 -37.30
C LEU A 405 -10.69 24.87 -35.89
N LYS A 406 -9.95 23.91 -35.30
CA LYS A 406 -10.22 23.31 -33.99
C LYS A 406 -9.07 23.46 -33.01
N LYS A 407 -8.26 24.48 -33.22
CA LYS A 407 -7.02 24.73 -32.49
C LYS A 407 -7.24 24.79 -30.98
N ASP A 408 -8.24 25.54 -30.53
CA ASP A 408 -8.53 25.69 -29.10
C ASP A 408 -9.01 24.38 -28.46
N ASP A 409 -9.84 23.62 -29.19
CA ASP A 409 -10.34 22.32 -28.72
C ASP A 409 -9.20 21.29 -28.62
N ILE A 410 -8.30 21.26 -29.61
CA ILE A 410 -7.17 20.32 -29.68
C ILE A 410 -6.08 20.68 -28.66
N LEU A 411 -5.68 21.95 -28.56
CA LEU A 411 -4.60 22.37 -27.66
C LEU A 411 -4.99 22.31 -26.18
N LYS A 412 -6.30 22.34 -25.86
CA LYS A 412 -6.78 22.22 -24.48
C LYS A 412 -6.44 20.85 -23.87
N ASN A 413 -6.52 19.78 -24.65
CA ASN A 413 -6.09 18.44 -24.25
C ASN A 413 -5.69 17.62 -25.51
N PRO A 414 -4.42 17.72 -25.95
CA PRO A 414 -3.96 17.11 -27.19
C PRO A 414 -4.19 15.60 -27.31
N LEU A 415 -4.01 14.87 -26.20
CA LEU A 415 -4.16 13.42 -26.16
C LEU A 415 -5.61 12.96 -26.19
N ASN A 416 -6.49 13.69 -25.50
CA ASN A 416 -7.92 13.43 -25.63
C ASN A 416 -8.42 13.82 -27.02
N ALA A 417 -7.87 14.86 -27.65
CA ALA A 417 -8.31 15.33 -28.96
C ALA A 417 -7.95 14.37 -30.12
N ILE A 418 -7.01 13.45 -29.93
CA ILE A 418 -6.71 12.39 -30.92
C ILE A 418 -7.57 11.13 -30.74
N THR A 419 -8.12 10.89 -29.55
CA THR A 419 -8.92 9.70 -29.23
C THR A 419 -10.42 9.99 -29.22
N ASN A 420 -10.83 11.15 -28.70
CA ASN A 420 -12.21 11.62 -28.66
C ASN A 420 -12.44 12.76 -29.67
N LEU A 421 -13.13 12.43 -30.76
CA LEU A 421 -13.33 13.31 -31.91
C LEU A 421 -14.68 14.06 -31.92
N GLU A 422 -15.37 14.16 -30.78
CA GLU A 422 -16.67 14.86 -30.69
C GLU A 422 -16.64 16.30 -31.22
N TYR A 423 -15.49 16.98 -31.06
CA TYR A 423 -15.31 18.36 -31.53
C TYR A 423 -15.37 18.48 -33.06
N LEU A 424 -15.20 17.37 -33.80
CA LEU A 424 -15.33 17.31 -35.27
C LEU A 424 -16.78 17.20 -35.76
N LYS A 425 -17.75 17.01 -34.85
CA LYS A 425 -19.18 16.91 -35.16
C LYS A 425 -19.45 15.90 -36.30
N GLY A 426 -20.04 16.35 -37.41
CA GLY A 426 -20.39 15.49 -38.55
C GLY A 426 -19.19 14.82 -39.24
N LEU A 427 -17.98 15.34 -39.06
CA LEU A 427 -16.76 14.75 -39.62
C LEU A 427 -16.18 13.60 -38.77
N GLN A 428 -16.69 13.38 -37.56
CA GLN A 428 -16.24 12.32 -36.66
C GLN A 428 -16.28 10.93 -37.33
N SER A 429 -17.35 10.64 -38.08
CA SER A 429 -17.51 9.36 -38.77
C SER A 429 -16.48 9.11 -39.87
N PHE A 430 -15.95 10.17 -40.48
CA PHE A 430 -14.95 10.10 -41.54
C PHE A 430 -13.53 9.94 -40.97
N TYR A 431 -13.19 10.70 -39.93
CA TYR A 431 -11.84 10.69 -39.36
C TYR A 431 -11.66 9.73 -38.17
N GLY A 432 -12.73 9.19 -37.60
CA GLY A 432 -12.66 8.23 -36.49
C GLY A 432 -12.01 6.90 -36.85
N ASN A 433 -12.07 6.51 -38.12
CA ASN A 433 -11.43 5.28 -38.62
C ASN A 433 -10.15 5.55 -39.42
N ASP A 434 -9.67 6.79 -39.43
CA ASP A 434 -8.50 7.19 -40.19
C ASP A 434 -7.22 6.93 -39.40
N LYS A 435 -6.43 5.95 -39.86
CA LYS A 435 -5.19 5.52 -39.21
C LYS A 435 -4.12 6.62 -39.13
N ASP A 436 -4.17 7.59 -40.04
CA ASP A 436 -3.19 8.69 -40.09
C ASP A 436 -3.58 9.87 -39.20
N PHE A 437 -4.85 9.97 -38.78
CA PHE A 437 -5.38 11.13 -38.06
C PHE A 437 -4.62 11.41 -36.76
N ALA A 438 -4.53 10.40 -35.89
CA ALA A 438 -3.85 10.55 -34.61
C ALA A 438 -2.36 10.89 -34.80
N LYS A 439 -1.69 10.25 -35.77
CA LYS A 439 -0.27 10.52 -36.08
C LYS A 439 -0.06 11.96 -36.51
N GLN A 440 -0.83 12.41 -37.51
CA GLN A 440 -0.71 13.73 -38.11
C GLN A 440 -1.07 14.85 -37.13
N ILE A 441 -2.17 14.73 -36.37
CA ILE A 441 -2.53 15.73 -35.36
C ILE A 441 -1.45 15.81 -34.27
N THR A 442 -0.91 14.68 -33.80
CA THR A 442 0.17 14.67 -32.80
C THR A 442 1.43 15.34 -33.36
N ALA A 443 1.84 15.00 -34.58
CA ALA A 443 2.98 15.60 -35.24
C ALA A 443 2.83 17.13 -35.40
N ILE A 444 1.63 17.59 -35.78
CA ILE A 444 1.32 19.02 -35.96
C ILE A 444 1.37 19.76 -34.62
N VAL A 445 0.76 19.21 -33.54
CA VAL A 445 0.71 19.88 -32.23
C VAL A 445 2.11 20.05 -31.63
N TYR A 446 2.96 19.02 -31.75
CA TYR A 446 4.26 18.99 -31.10
C TYR A 446 5.44 19.32 -32.03
N HIS A 447 5.16 19.57 -33.32
CA HIS A 447 6.15 19.84 -34.37
C HIS A 447 7.25 18.76 -34.45
N ILE A 448 6.82 17.50 -34.46
CA ILE A 448 7.70 16.32 -34.55
C ILE A 448 7.40 15.54 -35.83
N ASP A 449 8.32 14.65 -36.20
CA ASP A 449 8.15 13.78 -37.36
C ASP A 449 6.93 12.86 -37.20
N VAL A 450 6.15 12.69 -38.27
CA VAL A 450 4.87 11.95 -38.27
C VAL A 450 5.04 10.47 -37.90
N GLU A 451 6.18 9.84 -38.22
CA GLU A 451 6.39 8.42 -37.95
C GLU A 451 6.65 8.14 -36.47
N ASN A 452 7.39 9.02 -35.79
CA ASN A 452 7.81 8.84 -34.38
C ASN A 452 6.89 9.52 -33.37
N ALA A 453 5.89 10.28 -33.84
CA ALA A 453 5.10 11.19 -33.01
C ALA A 453 4.34 10.50 -31.87
N ILE A 454 3.79 9.31 -32.14
CA ILE A 454 2.99 8.57 -31.16
C ILE A 454 3.90 7.95 -30.08
N GLU A 455 4.96 7.24 -30.46
CA GLU A 455 5.80 6.52 -29.49
C GLU A 455 6.46 7.47 -28.48
N LEU A 456 6.97 8.62 -28.94
CA LEU A 456 7.68 9.57 -28.07
C LEU A 456 6.75 10.16 -26.98
N ILE A 457 5.53 10.53 -27.36
CA ILE A 457 4.58 11.12 -26.41
C ILE A 457 4.02 10.08 -25.46
N TYR A 458 3.66 8.90 -25.95
CA TYR A 458 3.20 7.83 -25.06
C TYR A 458 4.30 7.35 -24.11
N THR A 459 5.58 7.39 -24.50
CA THR A 459 6.71 7.13 -23.58
C THR A 459 6.73 8.16 -22.45
N GLN A 460 6.57 9.45 -22.77
CA GLN A 460 6.57 10.51 -21.76
C GLN A 460 5.34 10.44 -20.84
N GLU A 461 4.16 10.21 -21.39
CA GLU A 461 2.92 10.03 -20.62
C GLU A 461 2.94 8.77 -19.75
N LEU A 462 3.57 7.70 -20.24
CA LEU A 462 3.81 6.50 -19.44
C LEU A 462 4.67 6.83 -18.21
N ARG A 463 5.77 7.57 -18.40
CA ARG A 463 6.63 8.03 -17.29
C ARG A 463 5.87 8.92 -16.32
N ASP A 464 5.12 9.88 -16.84
CA ASP A 464 4.33 10.82 -16.04
C ASP A 464 3.26 10.10 -15.21
N SER A 465 2.53 9.15 -15.81
CA SER A 465 1.52 8.35 -15.11
C SER A 465 2.14 7.53 -13.98
N MET A 466 3.32 6.91 -14.19
CA MET A 466 4.04 6.18 -13.15
C MET A 466 4.56 7.09 -12.05
N ASN A 467 5.11 8.26 -12.38
CA ASN A 467 5.60 9.24 -11.41
C ASN A 467 4.48 9.86 -10.57
N LYS A 468 3.31 10.11 -11.17
CA LYS A 468 2.14 10.71 -10.51
C LYS A 468 1.23 9.68 -9.83
N ASN A 469 1.49 8.38 -9.99
CA ASN A 469 0.63 7.29 -9.54
C ASN A 469 -0.79 7.35 -10.16
N ASP A 470 -0.88 7.75 -11.43
CA ASP A 470 -2.12 7.77 -12.21
C ASP A 470 -2.36 6.38 -12.83
N VAL A 471 -3.06 5.55 -12.08
CA VAL A 471 -3.31 4.14 -12.43
C VAL A 471 -4.24 4.00 -13.62
N GLU A 472 -5.22 4.89 -13.79
CA GLU A 472 -6.17 4.83 -14.90
C GLU A 472 -5.46 5.15 -16.23
N GLN A 473 -4.67 6.21 -16.24
CA GLN A 473 -3.89 6.60 -17.41
C GLN A 473 -2.83 5.56 -17.75
N PHE A 474 -2.09 5.05 -16.75
CA PHE A 474 -1.09 4.00 -16.93
C PHE A 474 -1.68 2.75 -17.59
N ASN A 475 -2.80 2.24 -17.08
CA ASN A 475 -3.46 1.06 -17.64
C ASN A 475 -4.02 1.31 -19.04
N THR A 476 -4.50 2.51 -19.33
CA THR A 476 -4.95 2.89 -20.68
C THR A 476 -3.80 2.84 -21.68
N ILE A 477 -2.63 3.36 -21.30
CA ILE A 477 -1.43 3.31 -22.13
C ILE A 477 -0.95 1.86 -22.31
N CYS A 478 -1.02 1.02 -21.28
CA CYS A 478 -0.62 -0.39 -21.34
C CYS A 478 -1.50 -1.28 -22.25
N LYS A 479 -2.65 -0.77 -22.71
CA LYS A 479 -3.51 -1.41 -23.73
C LYS A 479 -3.10 -1.09 -25.17
N SER A 480 -2.11 -0.23 -25.39
CA SER A 480 -1.67 0.12 -26.74
C SER A 480 -0.90 -1.03 -27.39
N GLU A 481 -0.93 -1.14 -28.72
CA GLU A 481 -0.22 -2.20 -29.46
C GLU A 481 1.31 -2.02 -29.45
N PHE A 482 1.81 -0.82 -29.11
CA PHE A 482 3.23 -0.46 -29.14
C PHE A 482 3.85 -0.37 -27.73
N ILE A 483 3.15 -0.76 -26.66
CA ILE A 483 3.65 -0.60 -25.29
C ILE A 483 5.00 -1.30 -25.05
N ASP A 484 5.19 -2.50 -25.60
CA ASP A 484 6.43 -3.27 -25.43
C ASP A 484 7.66 -2.54 -25.98
N SER A 485 7.53 -1.74 -27.05
CA SER A 485 8.66 -1.01 -27.64
C SER A 485 9.11 0.17 -26.77
N ILE A 486 8.20 0.77 -26.00
CA ILE A 486 8.46 1.98 -25.22
C ILE A 486 8.68 1.73 -23.71
N PHE A 487 8.16 0.64 -23.16
CA PHE A 487 8.06 0.42 -21.71
C PHE A 487 9.42 0.38 -21.01
N ASN A 488 10.37 -0.40 -21.51
CA ASN A 488 11.70 -0.51 -20.91
C ASN A 488 12.47 0.81 -20.93
N SER A 489 12.31 1.60 -22.01
CA SER A 489 12.90 2.94 -22.14
C SER A 489 12.32 3.88 -21.08
N ALA A 490 10.99 3.91 -20.98
CA ALA A 490 10.27 4.74 -20.01
C ALA A 490 10.72 4.46 -18.57
N ILE A 491 10.78 3.17 -18.19
CA ILE A 491 11.12 2.76 -16.82
C ILE A 491 12.59 3.02 -16.48
N SER A 492 13.50 2.83 -17.44
CA SER A 492 14.93 3.03 -17.21
C SER A 492 15.27 4.48 -16.84
N GLU A 493 14.47 5.44 -17.28
CA GLU A 493 14.65 6.87 -17.04
C GLU A 493 13.91 7.40 -15.78
N LEU A 494 13.33 6.52 -14.96
CA LEU A 494 12.68 6.91 -13.70
C LEU A 494 13.71 7.08 -12.58
N GLU A 495 13.72 8.24 -11.93
CA GLU A 495 14.64 8.57 -10.84
C GLU A 495 14.08 8.19 -9.46
N ILE A 496 12.80 8.47 -9.23
CA ILE A 496 12.06 8.23 -7.97
C ILE A 496 11.13 7.04 -8.21
N LEU A 497 11.25 5.98 -7.41
CA LEU A 497 10.68 4.66 -7.72
C LEU A 497 9.44 4.29 -6.90
N GLU A 498 9.13 5.05 -5.85
CA GLU A 498 8.05 4.82 -4.90
C GLU A 498 6.68 4.74 -5.59
N ASN A 499 6.33 5.77 -6.37
CA ASN A 499 5.09 5.81 -7.14
C ASN A 499 5.08 4.82 -8.31
N PRO A 500 6.16 4.68 -9.11
CA PRO A 500 6.26 3.65 -10.14
C PRO A 500 6.01 2.22 -9.65
N ILE A 501 6.56 1.84 -8.50
CA ILE A 501 6.33 0.53 -7.86
C ILE A 501 4.85 0.32 -7.54
N LEU A 502 4.21 1.32 -6.93
CA LEU A 502 2.79 1.26 -6.60
C LEU A 502 1.91 1.19 -7.86
N THR A 503 2.27 1.92 -8.90
CA THR A 503 1.54 1.97 -10.16
C THR A 503 1.63 0.62 -10.89
N LEU A 504 2.84 0.06 -11.02
CA LEU A 504 3.07 -1.23 -11.66
C LEU A 504 2.32 -2.37 -10.96
N SER A 505 2.23 -2.33 -9.63
CA SER A 505 1.50 -3.34 -8.85
C SER A 505 -0.01 -3.38 -9.14
N LYS A 506 -0.57 -2.33 -9.76
CA LYS A 506 -1.98 -2.19 -10.13
C LYS A 506 -2.19 -2.30 -11.65
N LEU A 507 -1.28 -2.97 -12.35
CA LEU A 507 -1.44 -3.32 -13.74
C LEU A 507 -2.62 -4.31 -13.89
N ASN A 508 -3.56 -4.00 -14.77
CA ASN A 508 -4.72 -4.84 -15.06
C ASN A 508 -4.35 -6.06 -15.92
N GLU A 509 -5.15 -7.12 -15.84
CA GLU A 509 -4.96 -8.32 -16.65
C GLU A 509 -5.15 -8.07 -18.16
N GLU A 510 -5.97 -7.08 -18.52
CA GLU A 510 -6.16 -6.62 -19.90
C GLU A 510 -5.03 -5.67 -20.33
N THR A 511 -3.81 -6.19 -20.45
CA THR A 511 -2.62 -5.45 -20.88
C THR A 511 -1.97 -6.11 -22.10
N ASN A 512 -1.41 -5.30 -23.00
CA ASN A 512 -0.59 -5.79 -24.12
C ASN A 512 0.89 -5.94 -23.72
N LEU A 513 1.25 -5.56 -22.49
CA LEU A 513 2.62 -5.63 -21.99
C LEU A 513 3.03 -7.08 -21.69
N SER A 514 4.19 -7.49 -22.20
CA SER A 514 4.67 -8.86 -21.98
C SER A 514 5.08 -9.14 -20.52
N LYS A 515 4.88 -10.38 -20.07
CA LYS A 515 5.31 -10.83 -18.73
C LYS A 515 6.82 -10.68 -18.49
N LEU A 516 7.62 -10.75 -19.56
CA LEU A 516 9.06 -10.54 -19.49
C LEU A 516 9.39 -9.09 -19.09
N HIS A 517 8.73 -8.11 -19.71
CA HIS A 517 8.93 -6.69 -19.40
C HIS A 517 8.50 -6.36 -17.96
N ILE A 518 7.42 -6.96 -17.49
CA ILE A 518 6.97 -6.80 -16.09
C ILE A 518 8.03 -7.34 -15.11
N SER A 519 8.56 -8.54 -15.35
CA SER A 519 9.62 -9.12 -14.51
C SER A 519 10.87 -8.26 -14.51
N GLN A 520 11.30 -7.78 -15.69
CA GLN A 520 12.48 -6.91 -15.83
C GLN A 520 12.30 -5.58 -15.08
N ALA A 521 11.10 -5.01 -15.09
CA ALA A 521 10.81 -3.79 -14.35
C ALA A 521 10.95 -4.01 -12.84
N TRP A 522 10.42 -5.11 -12.30
CA TRP A 522 10.57 -5.46 -10.89
C TRP A 522 12.04 -5.66 -10.49
N ASP A 523 12.81 -6.39 -11.29
CA ASP A 523 14.24 -6.60 -11.06
C ASP A 523 15.04 -5.28 -11.12
N LEU A 524 14.70 -4.41 -12.08
CA LEU A 524 15.34 -3.09 -12.19
C LEU A 524 15.04 -2.23 -10.97
N PHE A 525 13.79 -2.17 -10.50
CA PHE A 525 13.42 -1.43 -9.30
C PHE A 525 14.15 -1.98 -8.08
N TYR A 526 14.17 -3.29 -7.90
CA TYR A 526 14.86 -3.95 -6.79
C TYR A 526 16.36 -3.62 -6.79
N SER A 527 17.04 -3.75 -7.93
CA SER A 527 18.48 -3.51 -8.02
C SER A 527 18.88 -2.06 -7.71
N ARG A 528 18.07 -1.08 -8.13
CA ARG A 528 18.32 0.34 -7.80
C ARG A 528 18.13 0.63 -6.32
N ILE A 529 17.11 0.03 -5.70
CA ILE A 529 16.77 0.28 -4.30
C ILE A 529 17.79 -0.36 -3.35
N LEU A 530 18.47 -1.43 -3.75
CA LEU A 530 19.53 -2.05 -2.94
C LEU A 530 20.69 -1.09 -2.57
N GLY A 531 20.89 -0.02 -3.34
CA GLY A 531 21.92 1.00 -3.12
C GLY A 531 21.49 2.23 -2.33
N LEU A 532 20.20 2.36 -1.97
CA LEU A 532 19.68 3.51 -1.24
C LEU A 532 19.85 3.33 0.28
N ASP A 533 20.12 4.44 0.97
CA ASP A 533 20.13 4.47 2.43
C ASP A 533 18.73 4.26 2.98
N ILE A 534 18.64 3.38 3.97
CA ILE A 534 17.38 3.07 4.65
C ILE A 534 17.16 4.12 5.72
N GLY A 535 15.98 4.76 5.71
CA GLY A 535 15.64 5.84 6.64
C GLY A 535 15.75 5.43 8.12
N SER A 536 15.77 6.43 9.00
CA SER A 536 15.99 6.28 10.45
C SER A 536 14.70 6.04 11.26
N LYS A 537 13.61 5.60 10.62
CA LYS A 537 12.30 5.42 11.25
C LYS A 537 11.92 3.94 11.35
N LEU A 538 11.24 3.57 12.43
CA LEU A 538 10.60 2.25 12.61
C LEU A 538 9.24 2.19 11.89
N GLU A 539 9.26 2.48 10.59
CA GLU A 539 8.07 2.46 9.74
C GLU A 539 8.43 1.78 8.43
N ILE A 540 7.47 1.04 7.86
CA ILE A 540 7.58 0.49 6.52
C ILE A 540 6.59 1.20 5.61
N GLU A 541 7.09 1.74 4.52
CA GLU A 541 6.27 2.43 3.54
C GLU A 541 5.57 1.43 2.61
N LYS A 542 4.40 1.82 2.12
CA LYS A 542 3.56 0.94 1.29
C LYS A 542 4.27 0.44 0.03
N TRP A 543 5.11 1.27 -0.59
CA TRP A 543 5.86 0.88 -1.77
C TRP A 543 6.93 -0.18 -1.45
N GLN A 544 7.55 -0.13 -0.27
CA GLN A 544 8.56 -1.11 0.18
C GLN A 544 7.93 -2.50 0.32
N LEU A 545 6.76 -2.57 0.99
CA LEU A 545 5.98 -3.82 1.08
C LEU A 545 5.57 -4.34 -0.30
N THR A 546 5.12 -3.44 -1.17
CA THR A 546 4.67 -3.80 -2.53
C THR A 546 5.82 -4.38 -3.36
N LEU A 547 7.02 -3.81 -3.25
CA LEU A 547 8.22 -4.34 -3.90
C LEU A 547 8.58 -5.74 -3.37
N LEU A 548 8.61 -5.90 -2.04
CA LEU A 548 8.97 -7.16 -1.39
C LEU A 548 7.98 -8.31 -1.66
N LYS A 549 6.71 -8.01 -1.94
CA LYS A 549 5.72 -9.00 -2.38
C LYS A 549 6.02 -9.57 -3.76
N ASN A 550 6.59 -8.75 -4.65
CA ASN A 550 6.84 -9.11 -6.05
C ASN A 550 8.28 -9.63 -6.28
N ILE A 551 9.13 -9.64 -5.26
CA ILE A 551 10.51 -10.14 -5.31
C ILE A 551 10.74 -11.22 -4.25
N SER A 552 11.29 -12.36 -4.67
CA SER A 552 11.60 -13.48 -3.76
C SER A 552 12.90 -13.28 -2.97
N ASP A 553 13.83 -12.46 -3.45
CA ASP A 553 15.11 -12.20 -2.79
C ASP A 553 14.96 -11.43 -1.48
N ASN A 554 15.65 -11.90 -0.44
CA ASN A 554 15.59 -11.35 0.91
C ASN A 554 16.68 -10.33 1.24
N ILE A 555 17.62 -10.00 0.34
CA ILE A 555 18.73 -9.06 0.64
C ILE A 555 18.20 -7.71 1.12
N TYR A 556 17.25 -7.10 0.40
CA TYR A 556 16.65 -5.82 0.81
C TYR A 556 15.87 -5.94 2.13
N LEU A 557 15.07 -6.98 2.30
CA LEU A 557 14.35 -7.27 3.55
C LEU A 557 15.32 -7.41 4.73
N SER A 558 16.45 -8.09 4.51
CA SER A 558 17.49 -8.29 5.52
C SER A 558 18.11 -6.96 5.94
N LYS A 559 18.38 -6.06 4.99
CA LYS A 559 18.86 -4.71 5.30
C LYS A 559 17.84 -3.89 6.08
N LEU A 560 16.55 -3.93 5.69
CA LEU A 560 15.47 -3.23 6.40
C LEU A 560 15.35 -3.71 7.85
N LEU A 561 15.24 -5.02 8.05
CA LEU A 561 15.10 -5.62 9.39
C LEU A 561 16.36 -5.38 10.24
N ALA A 562 17.55 -5.43 9.65
CA ALA A 562 18.79 -5.09 10.34
C ALA A 562 18.86 -3.61 10.76
N ASN A 563 18.32 -2.70 9.95
CA ASN A 563 18.22 -1.30 10.31
C ASN A 563 17.17 -1.06 11.40
N TYR A 564 15.99 -1.69 11.31
CA TYR A 564 15.02 -1.63 12.41
C TYR A 564 15.62 -2.17 13.71
N TYR A 565 16.40 -3.25 13.64
CA TYR A 565 17.13 -3.80 14.77
C TYR A 565 18.04 -2.78 15.48
N THR A 566 18.70 -1.87 14.75
CA THR A 566 19.55 -0.83 15.36
C THR A 566 18.76 0.30 16.00
N LEU A 567 17.52 0.56 15.54
CA LEU A 567 16.64 1.62 16.02
C LEU A 567 15.79 1.22 17.24
N ILE A 568 15.64 -0.07 17.51
CA ILE A 568 14.87 -0.56 18.66
C ILE A 568 15.58 -0.19 19.96
N ASP A 569 14.84 0.39 20.90
CA ASP A 569 15.24 0.56 22.28
C ASP A 569 14.09 0.22 23.22
N ASP A 570 14.33 0.38 24.52
CA ASP A 570 13.37 0.06 25.56
C ASP A 570 12.08 0.94 25.52
N SER A 571 12.02 2.00 24.73
CA SER A 571 10.85 2.88 24.63
C SER A 571 9.89 2.53 23.48
N ASN A 572 10.32 1.71 22.51
CA ASN A 572 9.61 1.53 21.24
C ASN A 572 9.33 0.06 20.86
N ILE A 573 9.39 -0.85 21.83
CA ILE A 573 9.22 -2.30 21.62
C ILE A 573 7.84 -2.67 21.06
N GLU A 574 6.77 -2.04 21.55
CA GLU A 574 5.40 -2.28 21.05
C GLU A 574 5.27 -1.87 19.57
N ASN A 575 5.81 -0.69 19.21
CA ASN A 575 5.84 -0.21 17.82
C ASN A 575 6.62 -1.16 16.91
N TYR A 576 7.73 -1.74 17.40
CA TYR A 576 8.48 -2.73 16.65
C TYR A 576 7.68 -4.03 16.45
N ALA A 577 6.99 -4.51 17.49
CA ALA A 577 6.15 -5.70 17.38
C ALA A 577 5.04 -5.49 16.34
N ASP A 578 4.35 -4.35 16.38
CA ASP A 578 3.32 -3.99 15.40
C ASP A 578 3.88 -3.83 13.98
N LEU A 579 5.09 -3.28 13.84
CA LEU A 579 5.78 -3.20 12.56
C LEU A 579 6.03 -4.60 11.97
N ILE A 580 6.53 -5.53 12.78
CA ILE A 580 6.78 -6.91 12.35
C ILE A 580 5.48 -7.61 11.96
N ASP A 581 4.40 -7.46 12.73
CA ASP A 581 3.08 -8.02 12.39
C ASP A 581 2.55 -7.47 11.06
N ASN A 582 2.71 -6.16 10.83
CA ASN A 582 2.30 -5.52 9.60
C ASN A 582 3.07 -6.05 8.38
N ILE A 583 4.38 -6.30 8.53
CA ILE A 583 5.19 -6.92 7.48
C ILE A 583 4.79 -8.40 7.28
N ALA A 584 4.54 -9.12 8.36
CA ALA A 584 4.18 -10.54 8.36
C ALA A 584 2.86 -10.83 7.68
N LYS A 585 1.87 -9.96 7.86
CA LYS A 585 0.57 -10.04 7.18
C LYS A 585 0.69 -10.15 5.66
N ASP A 586 1.72 -9.53 5.11
CA ASP A 586 1.92 -9.37 3.68
C ASP A 586 2.96 -10.34 3.10
N LEU A 587 3.98 -10.73 3.87
CA LEU A 587 5.11 -11.56 3.42
C LEU A 587 5.14 -12.97 4.01
N GLY A 588 4.35 -13.23 5.05
CA GLY A 588 4.32 -14.48 5.82
C GLY A 588 5.35 -14.54 6.95
N ASP A 589 4.95 -15.17 8.06
CA ASP A 589 5.77 -15.29 9.28
C ASP A 589 7.10 -16.05 9.04
N ASP A 590 7.09 -17.07 8.18
CA ASP A 590 8.27 -17.91 7.90
C ASP A 590 9.40 -17.10 7.25
N ARG A 591 9.06 -16.22 6.30
CA ARG A 591 10.04 -15.41 5.56
C ARG A 591 10.73 -14.40 6.48
N ILE A 592 9.99 -13.84 7.43
CA ILE A 592 10.49 -12.82 8.36
C ILE A 592 11.29 -13.47 9.48
N SER A 593 10.75 -14.53 10.11
CA SER A 593 11.39 -15.23 11.21
C SER A 593 12.75 -15.81 10.82
N ALA A 594 12.94 -16.24 9.57
CA ALA A 594 14.24 -16.68 9.06
C ALA A 594 15.30 -15.55 9.00
N THR A 595 14.86 -14.30 8.87
CA THR A 595 15.74 -13.13 8.62
C THR A 595 16.00 -12.31 9.89
N LEU A 596 15.11 -12.36 10.88
CA LEU A 596 15.23 -11.61 12.13
C LEU A 596 16.42 -12.07 12.99
N ASN A 597 17.09 -11.12 13.63
CA ASN A 597 18.15 -11.36 14.61
C ASN A 597 17.62 -11.27 16.04
N GLU A 598 18.23 -12.03 16.97
CA GLU A 598 17.84 -12.00 18.38
C GLU A 598 18.39 -10.75 19.09
N LYS A 599 17.53 -10.06 19.87
CA LYS A 599 17.91 -8.89 20.69
C LYS A 599 17.58 -9.08 22.15
N THR A 600 18.46 -8.65 23.05
CA THR A 600 18.18 -8.61 24.49
C THR A 600 17.56 -7.27 24.89
N ILE A 601 16.41 -7.31 25.58
CA ILE A 601 15.69 -6.15 26.13
C ILE A 601 15.60 -6.22 27.66
N SER A 602 15.25 -5.11 28.31
CA SER A 602 15.10 -5.08 29.76
C SER A 602 13.93 -5.93 30.26
N ALA A 603 14.01 -6.37 31.52
CA ALA A 603 13.00 -7.20 32.15
C ALA A 603 11.61 -6.54 32.16
N SER A 604 11.54 -5.23 32.44
CA SER A 604 10.27 -4.49 32.48
C SER A 604 9.57 -4.47 31.14
N ASN A 605 10.30 -4.25 30.05
CA ASN A 605 9.70 -4.22 28.73
C ASN A 605 9.43 -5.60 28.17
N PHE A 606 10.18 -6.61 28.60
CA PHE A 606 9.87 -7.99 28.27
C PHE A 606 8.53 -8.43 28.89
N ILE A 607 8.23 -7.99 30.13
CA ILE A 607 6.91 -8.17 30.73
C ILE A 607 5.85 -7.44 29.89
N LYS A 608 6.05 -6.15 29.58
CA LYS A 608 5.10 -5.39 28.74
C LYS A 608 4.84 -6.05 27.38
N LEU A 609 5.87 -6.57 26.73
CA LEU A 609 5.75 -7.29 25.46
C LEU A 609 4.86 -8.52 25.58
N ILE A 610 5.01 -9.29 26.67
CA ILE A 610 4.19 -10.48 26.91
C ILE A 610 2.77 -10.10 27.31
N GLU A 611 2.56 -9.04 28.08
CA GLU A 611 1.22 -8.52 28.34
C GLU A 611 0.55 -8.00 27.05
N TYR A 612 1.32 -7.42 26.12
CA TYR A 612 0.79 -6.88 24.87
C TYR A 612 0.54 -7.95 23.79
N LYS A 613 1.43 -8.95 23.66
CA LYS A 613 1.42 -9.95 22.57
C LYS A 613 1.25 -11.40 23.03
N SER A 614 1.13 -11.65 24.33
CA SER A 614 0.89 -12.99 24.89
C SER A 614 1.89 -14.03 24.36
N ASP A 615 1.44 -15.24 23.98
CA ASP A 615 2.29 -16.34 23.47
C ASP A 615 3.02 -16.00 22.14
N ASP A 616 2.58 -14.97 21.39
CA ASP A 616 3.17 -14.57 20.11
C ASP A 616 4.48 -13.80 20.24
N TYR A 617 4.90 -13.44 21.46
CA TYR A 617 6.14 -12.70 21.71
C TYR A 617 7.39 -13.34 21.08
N VAL A 618 7.37 -14.66 20.89
CA VAL A 618 8.47 -15.44 20.31
C VAL A 618 8.80 -15.00 18.87
N LYS A 619 7.78 -14.55 18.10
CA LYS A 619 7.91 -14.14 16.69
C LYS A 619 8.88 -12.97 16.50
N TYR A 620 8.98 -12.09 17.49
CA TYR A 620 9.77 -10.87 17.41
C TYR A 620 11.26 -11.07 17.74
N LYS A 621 11.67 -12.29 18.15
CA LYS A 621 13.03 -12.66 18.58
C LYS A 621 13.64 -11.72 19.65
N LEU A 622 12.79 -11.14 20.50
CA LEU A 622 13.21 -10.37 21.66
C LEU A 622 13.36 -11.31 22.86
N LYS A 623 14.51 -11.25 23.53
CA LYS A 623 14.84 -12.05 24.71
C LYS A 623 15.17 -11.15 25.89
N THR A 624 15.14 -11.69 27.10
CA THR A 624 15.64 -10.99 28.29
C THR A 624 16.52 -11.91 29.13
N ASN A 625 17.23 -11.32 30.09
CA ASN A 625 17.97 -12.08 31.07
C ASN A 625 17.00 -12.58 32.16
N PHE A 626 16.79 -13.90 32.22
CA PHE A 626 15.85 -14.52 33.15
C PHE A 626 16.15 -14.24 34.63
N TYR A 627 17.42 -14.05 35.01
CA TYR A 627 17.78 -13.68 36.38
C TYR A 627 17.34 -12.25 36.71
N GLN A 628 17.52 -11.31 35.77
CA GLN A 628 17.06 -9.92 35.94
C GLN A 628 15.53 -9.85 35.95
N LEU A 629 14.87 -10.69 35.16
CA LEU A 629 13.41 -10.82 35.14
C LEU A 629 12.85 -11.33 36.47
N ASP A 630 13.45 -12.40 37.04
CA ASP A 630 13.09 -12.92 38.37
C ASP A 630 13.24 -11.84 39.46
N LEU A 631 14.36 -11.11 39.44
CA LEU A 631 14.65 -10.02 40.37
C LEU A 631 13.71 -8.83 40.22
N HIS A 632 13.26 -8.54 39.00
CA HIS A 632 12.32 -7.45 38.74
C HIS A 632 10.93 -7.81 39.26
N LEU A 633 10.41 -8.98 38.91
CA LEU A 633 9.13 -9.49 39.39
C LEU A 633 9.09 -9.58 40.93
N SER A 634 10.19 -9.97 41.57
CA SER A 634 10.28 -10.04 43.03
C SER A 634 10.30 -8.68 43.75
N LYS A 635 10.45 -7.57 43.02
CA LYS A 635 10.47 -6.21 43.57
C LYS A 635 9.18 -5.43 43.32
N LEU A 636 8.31 -5.93 42.45
CA LEU A 636 7.01 -5.32 42.19
C LEU A 636 6.12 -5.40 43.43
N LYS A 637 5.20 -4.44 43.56
CA LYS A 637 4.15 -4.54 44.58
C LYS A 637 3.17 -5.63 44.19
N ILE A 638 2.55 -6.24 45.20
CA ILE A 638 1.59 -7.31 44.96
C ILE A 638 0.37 -6.85 44.16
N ASP A 639 -0.07 -5.60 44.34
CA ASP A 639 -1.16 -5.01 43.56
C ASP A 639 -0.79 -4.89 42.07
N GLU A 640 0.45 -4.48 41.77
CA GLU A 640 0.97 -4.39 40.38
C GLU A 640 1.11 -5.79 39.75
N ILE A 641 1.40 -6.83 40.54
CA ILE A 641 1.47 -8.21 40.07
C ILE A 641 0.08 -8.75 39.71
N PHE A 642 -0.97 -8.34 40.44
CA PHE A 642 -2.35 -8.76 40.12
C PHE A 642 -2.88 -8.14 38.83
N GLU A 643 -2.34 -7.00 38.40
CA GLU A 643 -2.69 -6.37 37.12
C GLU A 643 -2.09 -7.08 35.91
N LEU A 644 -1.08 -7.94 36.09
CA LEU A 644 -0.47 -8.71 34.99
C LEU A 644 -1.36 -9.91 34.66
N GLU A 645 -1.78 -10.05 33.40
CA GLU A 645 -2.67 -11.13 32.96
C GLU A 645 -1.90 -12.36 32.43
N HIS A 646 -0.68 -12.18 31.94
CA HIS A 646 0.07 -13.19 31.17
C HIS A 646 1.36 -13.68 31.84
N THR A 647 1.41 -13.63 33.17
CA THR A 647 2.56 -14.11 33.97
C THR A 647 2.75 -15.63 33.95
N ASP A 648 1.73 -16.40 33.57
CA ASP A 648 1.82 -17.83 33.32
C ASP A 648 2.79 -18.17 32.18
N ILE A 649 2.78 -17.36 31.10
CA ILE A 649 3.66 -17.52 29.93
C ILE A 649 5.12 -17.34 30.33
N LEU A 650 5.41 -16.33 31.16
CA LEU A 650 6.74 -16.09 31.71
C LEU A 650 7.23 -17.34 32.45
N ALA A 651 6.36 -17.93 33.26
CA ALA A 651 6.71 -19.04 34.14
C ALA A 651 6.90 -20.38 33.40
N LYS A 652 6.44 -20.53 32.16
CA LYS A 652 6.69 -21.73 31.33
C LYS A 652 8.19 -22.01 31.14
N THR A 653 9.00 -20.97 30.95
CA THR A 653 10.40 -21.11 30.50
C THR A 653 11.43 -21.26 31.63
N THR A 654 11.29 -20.57 32.77
CA THR A 654 12.26 -20.64 33.90
C THR A 654 11.62 -20.79 35.27
N LYS A 655 12.36 -21.35 36.26
CA LYS A 655 11.90 -21.47 37.65
C LYS A 655 12.23 -20.15 38.38
N PHE A 656 11.29 -19.21 38.39
CA PHE A 656 11.43 -17.89 39.05
C PHE A 656 11.46 -18.01 40.58
N ARG A 657 12.64 -18.27 41.13
CA ARG A 657 12.81 -18.59 42.55
C ARG A 657 12.46 -17.39 43.45
N GLN A 658 12.94 -16.20 43.11
CA GLN A 658 12.72 -15.00 43.95
C GLN A 658 11.27 -14.53 43.88
N TYR A 659 10.67 -14.53 42.69
CA TYR A 659 9.25 -14.23 42.51
C TYR A 659 8.36 -15.20 43.30
N ARG A 660 8.66 -16.50 43.26
CA ARG A 660 7.88 -17.52 44.00
C ARG A 660 7.99 -17.33 45.52
N GLU A 661 9.15 -16.96 46.05
CA GLU A 661 9.32 -16.64 47.48
C GLU A 661 8.55 -15.38 47.90
N LEU A 662 8.50 -14.34 47.05
CA LEU A 662 7.66 -13.16 47.26
C LEU A 662 6.18 -13.56 47.35
N LEU A 663 5.67 -14.29 46.35
CA LEU A 663 4.28 -14.73 46.31
C LEU A 663 3.93 -15.61 47.52
N LYS A 664 4.83 -16.51 47.93
CA LYS A 664 4.64 -17.33 49.14
C LYS A 664 4.58 -16.47 50.41
N THR A 665 5.41 -15.44 50.50
CA THR A 665 5.44 -14.52 51.65
C THR A 665 4.15 -13.71 51.73
N GLU A 666 3.70 -13.12 50.62
CA GLU A 666 2.44 -12.36 50.56
C GLU A 666 1.22 -13.27 50.76
N LEU A 667 1.22 -14.49 50.23
CA LEU A 667 0.17 -15.47 50.49
C LEU A 667 0.06 -15.74 52.00
N ASN A 668 1.19 -16.03 52.66
CA ASN A 668 1.22 -16.25 54.11
C ASN A 668 0.67 -15.05 54.90
N LYS A 669 1.03 -13.83 54.50
CA LYS A 669 0.56 -12.59 55.12
C LYS A 669 -0.95 -12.40 54.97
N PHE A 670 -1.51 -12.59 53.77
CA PHE A 670 -2.96 -12.50 53.56
C PHE A 670 -3.74 -13.60 54.27
N VAL A 671 -3.13 -14.78 54.39
CA VAL A 671 -3.68 -15.89 55.17
C VAL A 671 -3.74 -15.56 56.65
N ASP A 672 -2.67 -14.97 57.21
CA ASP A 672 -2.63 -14.55 58.62
C ASP A 672 -3.64 -13.41 58.91
N GLN A 673 -3.94 -12.58 57.89
CA GLN A 673 -4.97 -11.54 57.95
C GLN A 673 -6.40 -12.05 57.69
N ASN A 674 -6.57 -13.33 57.37
CA ASN A 674 -7.84 -13.93 56.97
C ASN A 674 -8.53 -13.20 55.79
N ASN A 675 -7.74 -12.64 54.86
CA ASN A 675 -8.23 -11.99 53.64
C ASN A 675 -8.28 -13.01 52.50
N ILE A 676 -9.46 -13.62 52.28
CA ILE A 676 -9.61 -14.71 51.31
C ILE A 676 -9.48 -14.26 49.85
N GLU A 677 -9.93 -13.06 49.49
CA GLU A 677 -9.86 -12.56 48.11
C GLU A 677 -8.40 -12.37 47.67
N LEU A 678 -7.60 -11.66 48.48
CA LEU A 678 -6.19 -11.46 48.17
C LEU A 678 -5.40 -12.76 48.26
N ALA A 679 -5.73 -13.65 49.21
CA ALA A 679 -5.12 -14.97 49.28
C ALA A 679 -5.44 -15.82 48.02
N ASN A 680 -6.67 -15.76 47.51
CA ASN A 680 -7.07 -16.41 46.28
C ASN A 680 -6.30 -15.87 45.07
N ASN A 681 -6.22 -14.55 44.91
CA ASN A 681 -5.51 -13.92 43.80
C ASN A 681 -4.00 -14.24 43.84
N THR A 682 -3.37 -14.20 45.02
CA THR A 682 -1.97 -14.61 45.17
C THR A 682 -1.77 -16.08 44.87
N LEU A 683 -2.70 -16.95 45.28
CA LEU A 683 -2.61 -18.38 45.00
C LEU A 683 -2.70 -18.67 43.49
N ILE A 684 -3.54 -17.94 42.74
CA ILE A 684 -3.58 -18.02 41.27
C ILE A 684 -2.18 -17.72 40.71
N LYS A 685 -1.54 -16.63 41.14
CA LYS A 685 -0.16 -16.27 40.73
C LYS A 685 0.88 -17.31 41.15
N VAL A 686 0.74 -17.92 42.33
CA VAL A 686 1.63 -19.03 42.75
C VAL A 686 1.49 -20.22 41.80
N LYS A 687 0.26 -20.57 41.40
CA LYS A 687 -0.01 -21.71 40.52
C LYS A 687 0.58 -21.53 39.12
N GLU A 688 0.64 -20.30 38.61
CA GLU A 688 1.32 -19.99 37.36
C GLU A 688 2.81 -20.38 37.39
N THR A 689 3.44 -20.39 38.57
CA THR A 689 4.86 -20.77 38.74
C THR A 689 5.12 -22.28 38.83
N VAL A 690 4.07 -23.11 38.86
CA VAL A 690 4.16 -24.56 39.06
C VAL A 690 4.56 -25.26 37.77
N LYS A 691 5.59 -26.12 37.83
CA LYS A 691 6.06 -26.91 36.67
C LYS A 691 5.91 -28.41 36.83
N GLU A 692 5.92 -28.90 38.06
CA GLU A 692 6.02 -30.33 38.38
C GLU A 692 4.84 -30.76 39.25
N THR A 693 4.51 -32.05 39.20
CA THR A 693 3.52 -32.64 40.10
C THR A 693 4.02 -32.55 41.54
N ALA A 694 3.12 -32.25 42.48
CA ALA A 694 3.40 -32.09 43.91
C ALA A 694 4.32 -30.91 44.31
N ASP A 695 4.60 -29.96 43.41
CA ASP A 695 5.45 -28.79 43.70
C ASP A 695 4.89 -27.90 44.84
N LEU A 696 3.58 -27.94 45.10
CA LEU A 696 2.91 -27.14 46.12
C LEU A 696 2.59 -27.90 47.43
N LYS A 697 3.04 -29.15 47.62
CA LYS A 697 2.68 -30.01 48.78
C LYS A 697 2.80 -29.33 50.15
N ASN A 698 3.81 -28.48 50.32
CA ASN A 698 4.12 -27.77 51.56
C ASN A 698 3.97 -26.23 51.43
N LEU A 699 3.01 -25.76 50.63
CA LEU A 699 2.80 -24.33 50.40
C LEU A 699 2.41 -23.58 51.68
N LEU A 700 1.47 -24.13 52.44
CA LEU A 700 0.95 -23.59 53.71
C LEU A 700 1.08 -24.60 54.86
N GLU A 701 1.26 -24.09 56.07
CA GLU A 701 1.21 -24.89 57.31
C GLU A 701 -0.23 -25.33 57.62
N ASP A 702 -0.38 -26.45 58.34
CA ASP A 702 -1.71 -27.04 58.61
C ASP A 702 -2.64 -26.09 59.36
N VAL A 703 -2.10 -25.33 60.32
CA VAL A 703 -2.86 -24.33 61.09
C VAL A 703 -3.44 -23.24 60.19
N LYS A 704 -2.69 -22.84 59.15
CA LYS A 704 -3.09 -21.80 58.20
C LYS A 704 -4.17 -22.31 57.24
N VAL A 705 -3.99 -23.52 56.73
CA VAL A 705 -5.00 -24.22 55.90
C VAL A 705 -6.32 -24.35 56.67
N TYR A 706 -6.24 -24.79 57.93
CA TYR A 706 -7.40 -24.89 58.82
C TYR A 706 -8.08 -23.54 59.08
N THR A 707 -7.30 -22.51 59.43
CA THR A 707 -7.84 -21.21 59.84
C THR A 707 -8.63 -20.55 58.72
N ILE A 708 -8.05 -20.44 57.50
CA ILE A 708 -8.79 -19.88 56.36
C ILE A 708 -10.03 -20.70 56.04
N PHE A 709 -9.90 -22.03 55.98
CA PHE A 709 -11.01 -22.88 55.56
C PHE A 709 -12.20 -22.72 56.49
N THR A 710 -11.95 -22.75 57.81
CA THR A 710 -13.00 -22.60 58.84
C THR A 710 -13.72 -21.27 58.75
N ASN A 711 -12.98 -20.18 58.55
CA ASN A 711 -13.54 -18.83 58.50
C ASN A 711 -14.31 -18.52 57.21
N ASN A 712 -14.14 -19.33 56.16
CA ASN A 712 -14.65 -19.03 54.82
C ASN A 712 -15.35 -20.24 54.16
N THR A 713 -15.93 -21.14 54.95
CA THR A 713 -16.58 -22.37 54.46
C THR A 713 -17.71 -22.14 53.45
N SER A 714 -18.35 -20.97 53.48
CA SER A 714 -19.42 -20.57 52.55
C SER A 714 -18.93 -19.81 51.31
N SER A 715 -17.63 -19.65 51.13
CA SER A 715 -17.07 -18.94 49.97
C SER A 715 -17.08 -19.84 48.74
N ASP A 716 -17.50 -19.28 47.60
CA ASP A 716 -17.45 -19.95 46.29
C ASP A 716 -16.10 -19.74 45.58
N LEU A 717 -15.13 -19.08 46.23
CA LEU A 717 -13.82 -18.82 45.64
C LEU A 717 -13.03 -20.11 45.39
N PRO A 718 -12.27 -20.20 44.28
CA PRO A 718 -11.49 -21.39 43.92
C PRO A 718 -10.55 -21.88 45.03
N ILE A 719 -9.99 -20.97 45.83
CA ILE A 719 -9.09 -21.29 46.95
C ILE A 719 -9.69 -22.29 47.96
N ILE A 720 -11.02 -22.37 48.11
CA ILE A 720 -11.63 -23.36 49.00
C ILE A 720 -11.34 -24.79 48.55
N ASN A 721 -11.42 -25.06 47.24
CA ASN A 721 -11.09 -26.37 46.67
C ASN A 721 -9.59 -26.66 46.78
N GLU A 722 -8.75 -25.63 46.66
CA GLU A 722 -7.30 -25.73 46.86
C GLU A 722 -6.94 -26.15 48.29
N LEU A 723 -7.63 -25.59 49.30
CA LEU A 723 -7.40 -25.96 50.71
C LEU A 723 -7.83 -27.40 51.00
N ILE A 724 -8.95 -27.85 50.41
CA ILE A 724 -9.39 -29.25 50.49
C ILE A 724 -8.34 -30.15 49.83
N ALA A 725 -7.82 -29.77 48.66
CA ALA A 725 -6.75 -30.49 47.97
C ALA A 725 -5.47 -30.56 48.82
N MET A 726 -5.04 -29.46 49.43
CA MET A 726 -3.90 -29.42 50.37
C MET A 726 -4.11 -30.34 51.58
N ARG A 727 -5.33 -30.36 52.14
CA ARG A 727 -5.71 -31.27 53.24
C ARG A 727 -5.61 -32.73 52.82
N ILE A 728 -6.12 -33.08 51.63
CA ILE A 728 -6.05 -34.44 51.09
C ILE A 728 -4.59 -34.82 50.82
N ALA A 729 -3.82 -33.95 50.16
CA ALA A 729 -2.42 -34.18 49.81
C ALA A 729 -1.51 -34.47 51.01
N LYS A 730 -1.84 -33.94 52.19
CA LYS A 730 -1.11 -34.24 53.44
C LYS A 730 -1.60 -35.52 54.13
N GLY A 731 -2.74 -36.09 53.73
CA GLY A 731 -3.21 -37.40 54.20
C GLY A 731 -3.12 -37.56 55.72
N ASN A 732 -2.27 -38.49 56.16
CA ASN A 732 -2.04 -38.78 57.58
C ASN A 732 -1.14 -37.78 58.31
N THR A 733 -0.25 -37.08 57.59
CA THR A 733 0.70 -36.11 58.18
C THR A 733 0.04 -34.79 58.56
N PHE A 734 -1.19 -34.52 58.08
CA PHE A 734 -1.96 -33.36 58.52
C PHE A 734 -2.25 -33.44 60.03
N SER A 735 -2.10 -32.33 60.76
CA SER A 735 -2.30 -32.26 62.22
C SER A 735 -3.67 -32.80 62.65
N THR A 736 -3.66 -33.72 63.61
CA THR A 736 -4.87 -34.37 64.15
C THR A 736 -5.87 -33.39 64.73
N SER A 737 -5.39 -32.28 65.30
CA SER A 737 -6.23 -31.23 65.91
C SER A 737 -7.12 -30.50 64.90
N TYR A 738 -6.81 -30.57 63.60
CA TYR A 738 -7.50 -29.83 62.55
C TYR A 738 -8.27 -30.72 61.55
N LYS A 739 -8.12 -32.06 61.64
CA LYS A 739 -8.70 -32.99 60.66
C LYS A 739 -10.23 -32.94 60.64
N SER A 740 -10.87 -32.87 61.82
CA SER A 740 -12.32 -33.01 61.98
C SER A 740 -13.13 -31.95 61.23
N THR A 741 -12.57 -30.74 61.07
CA THR A 741 -13.21 -29.62 60.39
C THR A 741 -13.52 -29.90 58.93
N PHE A 742 -12.69 -30.69 58.26
CA PHE A 742 -12.87 -31.04 56.85
C PHE A 742 -13.83 -32.22 56.65
N ASN A 743 -14.18 -32.96 57.71
CA ASN A 743 -15.07 -34.13 57.60
C ASN A 743 -16.44 -33.74 57.03
N ASN A 744 -16.95 -32.55 57.36
CA ASN A 744 -18.22 -32.07 56.83
C ASN A 744 -18.24 -32.00 55.30
N VAL A 745 -17.12 -31.64 54.68
CA VAL A 745 -16.99 -31.54 53.22
C VAL A 745 -16.49 -32.85 52.59
N LEU A 746 -15.63 -33.60 53.28
CA LEU A 746 -15.16 -34.89 52.77
C LEU A 746 -16.26 -35.97 52.78
N ASN A 747 -17.25 -35.84 53.66
CA ASN A 747 -18.36 -36.77 53.80
C ASN A 747 -19.56 -36.46 52.87
N THR A 748 -19.49 -35.44 52.03
CA THR A 748 -20.54 -35.11 51.05
C THR A 748 -20.27 -35.73 49.68
N GLU A 749 -21.33 -36.04 48.94
CA GLU A 749 -21.25 -36.37 47.51
C GLU A 749 -21.47 -35.08 46.71
N ASP A 750 -20.44 -34.61 46.00
CA ASP A 750 -20.42 -33.37 45.23
C ASP A 750 -19.51 -33.58 44.00
N GLU A 751 -20.11 -34.06 42.92
CA GLU A 751 -19.40 -34.40 41.68
C GLU A 751 -18.76 -33.19 41.01
N GLU A 752 -19.40 -32.02 41.07
CA GLU A 752 -18.87 -30.79 40.48
C GLU A 752 -17.59 -30.37 41.21
N ARG A 753 -17.62 -30.37 42.53
CA ARG A 753 -16.45 -30.09 43.36
C ARG A 753 -15.37 -31.13 43.20
N ALA A 754 -15.74 -32.42 43.13
CA ALA A 754 -14.80 -33.51 42.88
C ALA A 754 -14.05 -33.31 41.57
N SER A 755 -14.75 -32.96 40.48
CA SER A 755 -14.14 -32.67 39.18
C SER A 755 -13.22 -31.45 39.24
N LYS A 756 -13.61 -30.38 39.94
CA LYS A 756 -12.74 -29.19 40.13
C LYS A 756 -11.46 -29.54 40.89
N ILE A 757 -11.57 -30.32 41.97
CA ILE A 757 -10.42 -30.76 42.77
C ILE A 757 -9.52 -31.72 41.97
N ALA A 758 -10.09 -32.63 41.19
CA ALA A 758 -9.36 -33.58 40.35
C ALA A 758 -8.41 -32.88 39.36
N GLN A 759 -8.77 -31.69 38.86
CA GLN A 759 -7.93 -30.89 37.95
C GLN A 759 -6.72 -30.24 38.64
N ILE A 760 -6.80 -29.96 39.95
CA ILE A 760 -5.79 -29.18 40.69
C ILE A 760 -4.96 -30.02 41.67
N ILE A 761 -5.49 -31.15 42.16
CA ILE A 761 -4.90 -31.91 43.28
C ILE A 761 -3.48 -32.39 42.99
N LEU A 762 -3.16 -32.67 41.73
CA LEU A 762 -1.81 -33.11 41.32
C LEU A 762 -0.72 -32.04 41.44
N GLN A 763 -1.10 -30.78 41.67
CA GLN A 763 -0.14 -29.72 42.04
C GLN A 763 0.39 -29.91 43.47
N TYR A 764 -0.33 -30.64 44.33
CA TYR A 764 -0.01 -30.83 45.74
C TYR A 764 0.48 -32.25 46.09
N ILE A 765 0.15 -33.26 45.28
CA ILE A 765 0.51 -34.66 45.52
C ILE A 765 0.69 -35.40 44.19
N SER A 766 1.55 -36.42 44.13
CA SER A 766 1.66 -37.24 42.92
C SER A 766 0.43 -38.15 42.77
N TYR A 767 0.14 -38.61 41.55
CA TYR A 767 -1.02 -39.48 41.32
C TYR A 767 -0.90 -40.81 42.08
N GLY A 768 0.30 -41.39 42.11
CA GLY A 768 0.58 -42.60 42.87
C GLY A 768 0.39 -42.42 44.37
N GLU A 769 0.98 -41.38 44.97
CA GLU A 769 0.79 -41.10 46.40
C GLU A 769 -0.68 -40.85 46.74
N LEU A 770 -1.42 -40.17 45.84
CA LEU A 770 -2.83 -39.90 46.02
C LEU A 770 -3.67 -41.18 46.06
N LEU A 771 -3.44 -42.13 45.14
CA LEU A 771 -4.13 -43.43 45.16
C LEU A 771 -3.80 -44.23 46.43
N LEU A 772 -2.57 -44.16 46.93
CA LEU A 772 -2.18 -44.79 48.20
C LEU A 772 -2.88 -44.20 49.43
N LEU A 773 -3.47 -43.00 49.33
CA LEU A 773 -4.29 -42.43 50.39
C LEU A 773 -5.73 -42.97 50.42
N SER A 774 -6.12 -43.85 49.49
CA SER A 774 -7.47 -44.41 49.43
C SER A 774 -7.91 -45.03 50.75
N LYS A 775 -7.02 -45.78 51.42
CA LYS A 775 -7.33 -46.35 52.74
C LYS A 775 -7.54 -45.32 53.83
N THR A 776 -6.83 -44.20 53.76
CA THR A 776 -6.97 -43.09 54.72
C THR A 776 -8.33 -42.39 54.58
N PHE A 777 -8.88 -42.38 53.36
CA PHE A 777 -10.13 -41.69 53.02
C PHE A 777 -11.26 -42.66 52.61
N GLU A 778 -11.21 -43.92 53.06
CA GLU A 778 -12.19 -44.97 52.73
C GLU A 778 -13.64 -44.56 53.01
N ASN A 779 -13.86 -43.77 54.07
CA ASN A 779 -15.19 -43.28 54.46
C ASN A 779 -15.57 -41.91 53.88
N ALA A 780 -14.75 -41.33 53.00
CA ALA A 780 -14.98 -40.01 52.40
C ALA A 780 -15.49 -40.11 50.96
N PRO A 781 -16.81 -39.95 50.69
CA PRO A 781 -17.37 -40.05 49.36
C PRO A 781 -16.78 -39.04 48.36
N LEU A 782 -16.45 -37.83 48.81
CA LEU A 782 -15.83 -36.81 47.96
C LEU A 782 -14.46 -37.26 47.44
N PHE A 783 -13.64 -37.88 48.30
CA PHE A 783 -12.31 -38.39 47.90
C PHE A 783 -12.45 -39.45 46.80
N ARG A 784 -13.38 -40.40 46.98
CA ARG A 784 -13.69 -41.42 45.96
C ARG A 784 -14.11 -40.76 44.64
N GLN A 785 -15.02 -39.80 44.66
CA GLN A 785 -15.46 -39.09 43.45
C GLN A 785 -14.31 -38.34 42.76
N ILE A 786 -13.38 -37.74 43.53
CA ILE A 786 -12.17 -37.10 42.99
C ILE A 786 -11.34 -38.12 42.20
N ILE A 787 -11.03 -39.27 42.79
CA ILE A 787 -10.22 -40.31 42.14
C ILE A 787 -10.89 -40.84 40.87
N LEU A 788 -12.18 -41.18 40.94
CA LEU A 788 -12.92 -41.70 39.79
C LEU A 788 -13.02 -40.68 38.65
N SER A 789 -13.22 -39.39 38.98
CA SER A 789 -13.19 -38.30 37.99
C SER A 789 -11.84 -38.16 37.29
N MET A 790 -10.75 -38.63 37.93
CA MET A 790 -9.41 -38.60 37.34
C MET A 790 -9.18 -39.67 36.29
N PHE A 791 -9.86 -40.82 36.30
CA PHE A 791 -9.62 -41.90 35.34
C PHE A 791 -9.74 -41.43 33.86
N PRO A 792 -10.80 -40.71 33.45
CA PRO A 792 -10.92 -40.18 32.09
C PRO A 792 -10.08 -38.92 31.81
N LEU A 793 -9.52 -38.25 32.83
CA LEU A 793 -8.76 -37.01 32.67
C LEU A 793 -7.39 -37.27 32.02
N THR A 794 -7.23 -36.82 30.77
CA THR A 794 -5.98 -36.88 29.99
C THR A 794 -5.21 -35.56 29.98
N SER A 795 -5.85 -34.44 30.36
CA SER A 795 -5.25 -33.10 30.37
C SER A 795 -4.20 -32.90 31.48
N VAL A 796 -4.18 -33.78 32.48
CA VAL A 796 -3.27 -33.68 33.64
C VAL A 796 -2.21 -34.77 33.57
N LYS A 797 -0.95 -34.38 33.79
CA LYS A 797 0.17 -35.34 33.84
C LYS A 797 0.13 -36.15 35.13
N LYS A 798 -0.20 -37.44 35.03
CA LYS A 798 -0.23 -38.38 36.16
C LYS A 798 1.14 -39.06 36.35
N THR A 799 1.73 -38.89 37.52
CA THR A 799 3.00 -39.53 37.92
C THR A 799 2.74 -40.55 39.02
N ALA A 800 3.19 -41.78 38.84
CA ALA A 800 2.98 -42.87 39.79
C ALA A 800 4.13 -43.88 39.73
N ASN A 801 4.46 -44.48 40.88
CA ASN A 801 5.22 -45.72 40.95
C ASN A 801 4.21 -46.86 40.84
N ILE A 802 4.17 -47.51 39.68
CA ILE A 802 3.17 -48.54 39.39
C ILE A 802 3.30 -49.76 40.30
N ILE A 803 4.51 -50.09 40.73
CA ILE A 803 4.78 -51.25 41.60
C ILE A 803 4.12 -51.07 42.96
N ASP A 804 4.28 -49.88 43.56
CA ASP A 804 3.66 -49.56 44.86
C ASP A 804 2.13 -49.65 44.80
N LEU A 805 1.53 -49.33 43.64
CA LEU A 805 0.07 -49.39 43.44
C LEU A 805 -0.43 -50.81 43.25
N ILE A 806 0.31 -51.65 42.52
CA ILE A 806 -0.05 -53.06 42.32
C ILE A 806 0.06 -53.85 43.63
N ASN A 807 1.09 -53.59 44.44
CA ASN A 807 1.29 -54.25 45.74
C ASN A 807 0.22 -53.86 46.79
N LYS A 808 -0.60 -52.86 46.50
CA LYS A 808 -1.72 -52.40 47.34
C LYS A 808 -3.03 -52.32 46.56
N TYR A 809 -3.13 -53.09 45.49
CA TYR A 809 -4.22 -53.04 44.55
C TYR A 809 -5.56 -53.35 45.23
N GLN A 810 -5.59 -54.39 46.07
CA GLN A 810 -6.81 -54.77 46.78
C GLN A 810 -7.26 -53.65 47.73
N GLU A 811 -6.33 -53.09 48.50
CA GLU A 811 -6.60 -51.98 49.44
C GLU A 811 -7.20 -50.77 48.71
N ILE A 812 -6.65 -50.42 47.54
CA ILE A 812 -7.13 -49.30 46.73
C ILE A 812 -8.52 -49.61 46.14
N LYS A 813 -8.69 -50.79 45.53
CA LYS A 813 -9.94 -51.21 44.87
C LYS A 813 -11.12 -51.23 45.85
N GLU A 814 -10.93 -51.83 47.02
CA GLU A 814 -11.94 -51.89 48.08
C GLU A 814 -12.26 -50.51 48.66
N SER A 815 -11.23 -49.70 48.96
CA SER A 815 -11.42 -48.37 49.55
C SER A 815 -12.16 -47.41 48.62
N LEU A 816 -11.95 -47.53 47.31
CA LEU A 816 -12.64 -46.75 46.28
C LEU A 816 -13.99 -47.36 45.87
N LYS A 817 -14.33 -48.57 46.35
CA LYS A 817 -15.54 -49.32 46.00
C LYS A 817 -15.68 -49.56 44.49
N ILE A 818 -14.57 -49.95 43.86
CA ILE A 818 -14.50 -50.32 42.44
C ILE A 818 -14.75 -51.83 42.35
N TYR A 819 -15.78 -52.24 41.62
CA TYR A 819 -16.20 -53.65 41.54
C TYR A 819 -15.87 -54.32 40.21
N ASP A 820 -15.43 -53.55 39.21
CA ASP A 820 -15.10 -53.99 37.87
C ASP A 820 -13.60 -53.77 37.56
N ASN A 821 -13.24 -53.87 36.28
CA ASN A 821 -11.87 -53.78 35.82
C ASN A 821 -11.38 -52.33 35.65
N GLU A 822 -12.10 -51.32 36.16
CA GLU A 822 -11.74 -49.90 35.96
C GLU A 822 -10.34 -49.58 36.51
N LEU A 823 -10.01 -50.06 37.72
CA LEU A 823 -8.70 -49.79 38.32
C LEU A 823 -7.56 -50.43 37.54
N ILE A 824 -7.69 -51.69 37.11
CA ILE A 824 -6.63 -52.33 36.30
C ILE A 824 -6.54 -51.68 34.91
N THR A 825 -7.67 -51.23 34.35
CA THR A 825 -7.69 -50.48 33.07
C THR A 825 -6.95 -49.15 33.19
N GLU A 826 -7.13 -48.44 34.30
CA GLU A 826 -6.36 -47.23 34.60
C GLU A 826 -4.86 -47.55 34.72
N LEU A 827 -4.50 -48.51 35.58
CA LEU A 827 -3.10 -48.88 35.83
C LEU A 827 -2.37 -49.43 34.59
N ASN A 828 -3.10 -50.03 33.64
CA ASN A 828 -2.56 -50.52 32.37
C ASN A 828 -1.96 -49.41 31.48
N LYS A 829 -2.20 -48.12 31.79
CA LYS A 829 -1.57 -46.98 31.10
C LYS A 829 -0.07 -46.85 31.41
N TRP A 830 0.43 -47.50 32.48
CA TRP A 830 1.83 -47.46 32.88
C TRP A 830 2.63 -48.67 32.37
N LYS A 831 3.94 -48.49 32.22
CA LYS A 831 4.88 -49.58 31.97
C LYS A 831 5.45 -50.07 33.29
N ILE A 832 5.49 -51.38 33.50
CA ILE A 832 6.16 -51.96 34.67
C ILE A 832 7.66 -52.07 34.39
N ASN A 833 8.49 -51.76 35.40
CA ASN A 833 9.88 -52.16 35.38
C ASN A 833 10.00 -53.62 35.87
N LYS A 834 10.22 -54.53 34.92
CA LYS A 834 10.25 -55.98 35.14
C LYS A 834 11.30 -56.41 36.17
N ASP A 835 12.47 -55.76 36.17
CA ASP A 835 13.58 -56.08 37.09
C ASP A 835 13.24 -55.82 38.56
N ASN A 836 12.24 -54.97 38.84
CA ASN A 836 11.84 -54.58 40.18
C ASN A 836 10.51 -55.22 40.62
N LEU A 837 9.89 -56.05 39.77
CA LEU A 837 8.62 -56.69 40.07
C LEU A 837 8.86 -57.98 40.85
N ASP A 838 8.43 -58.04 42.10
CA ASP A 838 8.41 -59.27 42.90
C ASP A 838 7.00 -59.87 42.85
N VAL A 839 6.85 -60.97 42.11
CA VAL A 839 5.55 -61.62 41.91
C VAL A 839 4.94 -62.15 43.21
N ASN A 840 5.74 -62.41 44.24
CA ASN A 840 5.26 -62.93 45.52
C ASN A 840 4.62 -61.85 46.42
N GLN A 841 4.82 -60.57 46.09
CA GLN A 841 4.25 -59.43 46.84
C GLN A 841 2.95 -58.91 46.23
N LEU A 842 2.46 -59.54 45.14
CA LEU A 842 1.27 -59.10 44.43
C LEU A 842 0.00 -59.57 45.15
N ASP A 843 -1.00 -58.69 45.22
CA ASP A 843 -2.30 -59.02 45.80
C ASP A 843 -3.05 -60.05 44.94
N ASP A 844 -3.70 -61.03 45.58
CA ASP A 844 -4.52 -62.04 44.89
C ASP A 844 -5.62 -61.42 44.01
N GLU A 845 -6.16 -60.25 44.40
CA GLU A 845 -7.17 -59.53 43.63
C GLU A 845 -6.59 -58.90 42.35
N PHE A 846 -5.36 -58.39 42.40
CA PHE A 846 -4.66 -57.90 41.21
C PHE A 846 -4.43 -59.04 40.21
N LEU A 847 -4.04 -60.22 40.70
CA LEU A 847 -3.77 -61.38 39.86
C LEU A 847 -5.04 -61.86 39.15
N LYS A 848 -6.16 -61.95 39.87
CA LYS A 848 -7.47 -62.30 39.28
C LYS A 848 -7.88 -61.33 38.18
N ASP A 849 -7.80 -60.03 38.45
CA ASP A 849 -8.16 -59.00 37.45
C ASP A 849 -7.19 -59.02 36.27
N SER A 850 -5.90 -59.25 36.50
CA SER A 850 -4.89 -59.35 35.44
C SER A 850 -5.19 -60.54 34.52
N ILE A 851 -5.45 -61.70 35.10
CA ILE A 851 -5.79 -62.93 34.37
C ILE A 851 -7.11 -62.80 33.60
N ALA A 852 -8.10 -62.08 34.15
CA ALA A 852 -9.33 -61.77 33.43
C ALA A 852 -9.09 -60.85 32.21
N ASN A 853 -7.94 -60.17 32.13
CA ASN A 853 -7.57 -59.21 31.09
C ASN A 853 -6.19 -59.52 30.49
N LEU A 854 -6.02 -60.71 29.88
CA LEU A 854 -4.75 -61.18 29.31
C LEU A 854 -4.15 -60.27 28.23
N ASP A 855 -4.98 -59.50 27.53
CA ASP A 855 -4.51 -58.61 26.47
C ASP A 855 -3.81 -57.35 26.99
N PHE A 856 -4.01 -57.00 28.26
CA PHE A 856 -3.43 -55.82 28.87
C PHE A 856 -1.91 -55.93 28.96
N LYS A 857 -1.24 -54.80 28.73
CA LYS A 857 0.21 -54.71 28.78
C LYS A 857 0.74 -55.02 30.18
N ILE A 858 0.07 -54.50 31.20
CA ILE A 858 0.42 -54.74 32.60
C ILE A 858 0.39 -56.24 32.93
N THR A 859 -0.61 -56.96 32.41
CA THR A 859 -0.74 -58.41 32.53
C THR A 859 0.37 -59.14 31.79
N LYS A 860 0.68 -58.74 30.55
CA LYS A 860 1.78 -59.35 29.77
C LYS A 860 3.13 -59.15 30.44
N ASP A 861 3.41 -57.94 30.94
CA ASP A 861 4.65 -57.64 31.67
C ASP A 861 4.75 -58.50 32.95
N PHE A 862 3.64 -58.67 33.69
CA PHE A 862 3.55 -59.59 34.84
C PHE A 862 3.80 -61.04 34.43
N LEU A 863 3.10 -61.55 33.41
CA LEU A 863 3.20 -62.94 32.98
C LEU A 863 4.62 -63.28 32.49
N GLU A 864 5.31 -62.35 31.85
CA GLU A 864 6.70 -62.54 31.42
C GLU A 864 7.65 -62.71 32.62
N VAL A 865 7.51 -61.89 33.66
CA VAL A 865 8.30 -62.03 34.91
C VAL A 865 7.92 -63.32 35.62
N PHE A 866 6.63 -63.60 35.79
CA PHE A 866 6.11 -64.84 36.38
C PHE A 866 6.69 -66.10 35.72
N ASN A 867 6.74 -66.11 34.38
CA ASN A 867 7.29 -67.22 33.60
C ASN A 867 8.82 -67.29 33.65
N SER A 868 9.50 -66.16 33.62
CA SER A 868 10.96 -66.08 33.73
C SER A 868 11.44 -66.51 35.11
N ASP A 869 10.75 -66.09 36.17
CA ASP A 869 11.07 -66.46 37.55
C ASP A 869 11.00 -67.98 37.71
N PHE A 870 9.88 -68.58 37.33
CA PHE A 870 9.70 -70.02 37.45
C PHE A 870 10.76 -70.79 36.67
N LYS A 871 11.05 -70.39 35.43
CA LYS A 871 12.05 -71.05 34.56
C LYS A 871 13.46 -71.06 35.18
N ASN A 872 13.81 -70.00 35.92
CA ASN A 872 15.13 -69.79 36.48
C ASN A 872 15.27 -70.25 37.94
N PHE A 873 14.23 -70.82 38.54
CA PHE A 873 14.30 -71.36 39.89
C PHE A 873 15.29 -72.52 40.01
N TYR A 874 15.88 -72.62 41.20
CA TYR A 874 16.68 -73.77 41.61
C TYR A 874 15.81 -74.79 42.35
N LYS A 875 16.36 -75.99 42.55
CA LYS A 875 15.66 -77.11 43.18
C LYS A 875 14.93 -76.73 44.48
N ASP A 876 15.63 -76.10 45.43
CA ASP A 876 15.06 -75.73 46.73
C ASP A 876 13.87 -74.74 46.60
N THR A 877 13.90 -73.87 45.58
CA THR A 877 12.81 -72.92 45.31
C THR A 877 11.60 -73.64 44.71
N TYR A 878 11.80 -74.57 43.77
CA TYR A 878 10.69 -75.42 43.31
C TYR A 878 10.08 -76.24 44.45
N GLU A 879 10.90 -76.74 45.38
CA GLU A 879 10.40 -77.46 46.56
C GLU A 879 9.48 -76.56 47.38
N THR A 880 9.82 -75.28 47.53
CA THR A 880 9.00 -74.29 48.24
C THR A 880 7.65 -74.07 47.53
N VAL A 881 7.67 -73.89 46.20
CA VAL A 881 6.45 -73.72 45.39
C VAL A 881 5.48 -74.90 45.57
N PHE A 882 6.00 -76.13 45.62
CA PHE A 882 5.16 -77.32 45.74
C PHE A 882 4.82 -77.69 47.20
N ASP A 883 5.51 -77.11 48.19
CA ASP A 883 5.22 -77.29 49.62
C ASP A 883 4.18 -76.29 50.14
N ASP A 884 4.03 -75.13 49.48
CA ASP A 884 3.06 -74.09 49.84
C ASP A 884 2.00 -73.92 48.75
N GLU A 885 0.79 -74.45 48.97
CA GLU A 885 -0.34 -74.28 48.03
C GLU A 885 -0.79 -72.81 47.90
N SER A 886 -0.32 -71.91 48.78
CA SER A 886 -0.60 -70.48 48.69
C SER A 886 0.34 -69.73 47.74
N ASP A 887 1.44 -70.36 47.32
CA ASP A 887 2.42 -69.83 46.39
C ASP A 887 1.78 -69.43 45.05
N ILE A 888 2.26 -68.32 44.49
CA ILE A 888 1.69 -67.74 43.28
C ILE A 888 1.85 -68.67 42.06
N HIS A 889 3.01 -69.30 41.92
CA HIS A 889 3.29 -70.22 40.83
C HIS A 889 2.50 -71.51 40.98
N PHE A 890 2.25 -71.97 42.21
CA PHE A 890 1.36 -73.11 42.45
C PHE A 890 -0.10 -72.79 42.09
N LYS A 891 -0.65 -71.69 42.60
CA LYS A 891 -2.05 -71.27 42.35
C LYS A 891 -2.34 -71.05 40.87
N TYR A 892 -1.45 -70.36 40.17
CA TYR A 892 -1.63 -69.92 38.78
C TYR A 892 -0.80 -70.71 37.77
N PHE A 893 -0.42 -71.94 38.13
CA PHE A 893 0.44 -72.80 37.32
C PHE A 893 -0.03 -73.01 35.86
N GLU A 894 -1.34 -72.99 35.62
CA GLU A 894 -1.91 -73.18 34.27
C GLU A 894 -1.50 -72.08 33.27
N TYR A 895 -1.12 -70.90 33.79
CA TYR A 895 -0.65 -69.74 33.02
C TYR A 895 0.86 -69.76 32.76
N LEU A 896 1.60 -70.75 33.26
CA LEU A 896 2.99 -70.96 32.84
C LEU A 896 3.04 -71.31 31.36
N GLU A 897 3.99 -70.74 30.64
CA GLU A 897 4.31 -71.09 29.27
C GLU A 897 5.05 -72.41 29.24
N LEU A 898 4.85 -73.20 28.17
CA LEU A 898 5.47 -74.53 28.08
C LEU A 898 7.00 -74.44 28.16
N GLU A 899 7.60 -73.40 27.59
CA GLU A 899 9.04 -73.13 27.60
C GLU A 899 9.62 -72.72 28.96
N SER A 900 8.77 -72.41 29.94
CA SER A 900 9.17 -72.10 31.32
C SER A 900 9.22 -73.35 32.20
N LEU A 901 8.61 -74.45 31.77
CA LEU A 901 8.65 -75.71 32.50
C LEU A 901 10.01 -76.39 32.29
N THR A 902 10.70 -76.69 33.39
CA THR A 902 12.04 -77.29 33.35
C THR A 902 12.02 -78.74 33.80
N GLN A 903 13.01 -79.53 33.37
CA GLN A 903 13.15 -80.91 33.85
C GLN A 903 13.37 -80.97 35.37
N GLU A 904 14.05 -79.98 35.95
CA GLU A 904 14.24 -79.89 37.40
C GLU A 904 12.91 -79.67 38.13
N SER A 905 12.08 -78.74 37.64
CA SER A 905 10.74 -78.49 38.20
C SER A 905 9.84 -79.74 38.15
N LEU A 906 9.93 -80.52 37.06
CA LEU A 906 9.22 -81.79 36.91
C LEU A 906 9.73 -82.86 37.88
N ASN A 907 11.04 -82.95 38.09
CA ASN A 907 11.63 -83.91 39.04
C ASN A 907 11.19 -83.60 40.48
N VAL A 908 11.16 -82.32 40.86
CA VAL A 908 10.68 -81.89 42.18
C VAL A 908 9.18 -82.19 42.33
N TYR A 909 8.38 -81.82 41.33
CA TYR A 909 6.95 -82.16 41.27
C TYR A 909 6.72 -83.67 41.41
N GLU A 910 7.47 -84.50 40.69
CA GLU A 910 7.37 -85.96 40.75
C GLU A 910 7.56 -86.48 42.18
N ASN A 911 8.63 -86.04 42.87
CA ASN A 911 8.93 -86.47 44.22
C ASN A 911 7.79 -86.12 45.18
N LYS A 912 7.34 -84.86 45.16
CA LYS A 912 6.25 -84.36 46.02
C LYS A 912 4.93 -85.04 45.69
N PHE A 913 4.62 -85.23 44.42
CA PHE A 913 3.40 -85.90 43.99
C PHE A 913 3.37 -87.38 44.39
N ILE A 914 4.51 -88.08 44.32
CA ILE A 914 4.65 -89.45 44.84
C ILE A 914 4.44 -89.50 46.36
N GLU A 915 5.00 -88.56 47.12
CA GLU A 915 4.79 -88.47 48.57
C GLU A 915 3.30 -88.27 48.91
N LEU A 916 2.62 -87.37 48.19
CA LEU A 916 1.19 -87.16 48.32
C LEU A 916 0.38 -88.42 48.01
N LEU A 917 0.71 -89.12 46.93
CA LEU A 917 0.07 -90.39 46.56
C LEU A 917 0.29 -91.48 47.63
N LYS A 918 1.44 -91.50 48.31
CA LYS A 918 1.72 -92.43 49.42
C LYS A 918 0.92 -92.11 50.68
N SER A 919 0.65 -90.84 50.94
CA SER A 919 -0.07 -90.39 52.14
C SER A 919 -1.54 -90.82 52.18
N ASN A 920 -2.11 -91.24 51.04
CA ASN A 920 -3.51 -91.66 50.89
C ASN A 920 -4.54 -90.56 51.22
N ASN A 921 -4.12 -89.30 51.25
CA ASN A 921 -4.98 -88.13 51.44
C ASN A 921 -5.75 -87.78 50.15
N ILE A 922 -6.79 -86.96 50.29
CA ILE A 922 -7.48 -86.35 49.14
C ILE A 922 -6.50 -85.38 48.47
N ILE A 923 -6.20 -85.62 47.19
CA ILE A 923 -5.28 -84.79 46.41
C ILE A 923 -6.06 -83.62 45.80
N ASP A 924 -5.57 -82.39 46.00
CA ASP A 924 -6.18 -81.21 45.41
C ASP A 924 -6.22 -81.30 43.87
N LYS A 925 -7.28 -80.75 43.26
CA LYS A 925 -7.46 -80.73 41.80
C LYS A 925 -6.32 -80.01 41.08
N GLN A 926 -5.67 -79.07 41.75
CA GLN A 926 -4.54 -78.31 41.22
C GLN A 926 -3.36 -79.20 40.88
N TRP A 927 -3.01 -80.19 41.71
CA TRP A 927 -1.94 -81.14 41.42
C TRP A 927 -2.15 -81.89 40.10
N TRP A 928 -3.41 -82.21 39.77
CA TRP A 928 -3.77 -82.85 38.52
C TRP A 928 -3.77 -81.89 37.32
N ARG A 929 -4.08 -80.60 37.54
CA ARG A 929 -3.94 -79.54 36.53
C ARG A 929 -2.46 -79.31 36.20
N ILE A 930 -1.61 -79.30 37.22
CA ILE A 930 -0.15 -79.22 37.08
C ILE A 930 0.38 -80.40 36.26
N LEU A 931 -0.04 -81.64 36.58
CA LEU A 931 0.32 -82.82 35.79
C LEU A 931 -0.07 -82.67 34.32
N ARG A 932 -1.30 -82.20 34.07
CA ARG A 932 -1.79 -81.96 32.71
C ARG A 932 -0.94 -80.93 31.98
N LYS A 933 -0.55 -79.85 32.67
CA LYS A 933 0.29 -78.79 32.09
C LYS A 933 1.69 -79.30 31.73
N TYR A 934 2.30 -80.12 32.58
CA TYR A 934 3.55 -80.80 32.22
C TYR A 934 3.36 -81.77 31.05
N ASP A 935 2.27 -82.53 31.03
CA ASP A 935 1.93 -83.47 29.95
C ASP A 935 1.75 -82.76 28.59
N GLU A 936 1.30 -81.51 28.57
CA GLU A 936 1.28 -80.67 27.36
C GLU A 936 2.69 -80.40 26.82
N ASN A 937 3.72 -80.33 27.67
CA ASN A 937 5.13 -80.21 27.28
C ASN A 937 5.90 -81.55 27.29
N ASN A 938 5.23 -82.69 27.11
CA ASN A 938 5.89 -84.01 27.08
C ASN A 938 6.90 -84.19 25.91
N ALA A 939 6.88 -83.32 24.90
CA ALA A 939 7.87 -83.36 23.82
C ALA A 939 9.29 -82.95 24.30
N GLU A 940 9.36 -82.04 25.27
CA GLU A 940 10.62 -81.50 25.79
C GLU A 940 10.98 -82.05 27.17
N LEU A 941 9.98 -82.52 27.92
CA LEU A 941 10.13 -83.00 29.29
C LEU A 941 9.92 -84.51 29.41
N SER A 942 10.61 -85.12 30.37
CA SER A 942 10.57 -86.57 30.62
C SER A 942 9.31 -87.02 31.39
N VAL A 943 8.12 -86.50 31.06
CA VAL A 943 6.86 -86.79 31.77
C VAL A 943 6.53 -88.28 31.72
N VAL A 944 6.81 -88.97 30.60
CA VAL A 944 6.67 -90.42 30.49
C VAL A 944 7.50 -91.15 31.56
N ASN A 945 8.71 -90.68 31.88
CA ASN A 945 9.54 -91.30 32.92
C ASN A 945 8.97 -91.04 34.32
N THR A 946 8.48 -89.83 34.58
CA THR A 946 7.75 -89.53 35.82
C THR A 946 6.53 -90.44 36.02
N LEU A 947 5.73 -90.64 34.97
CA LEU A 947 4.59 -91.56 35.00
C LEU A 947 5.03 -93.03 35.19
N LYS A 948 6.14 -93.47 34.60
CA LYS A 948 6.73 -94.80 34.85
C LYS A 948 7.17 -94.96 36.30
N ASN A 949 7.81 -93.95 36.88
CA ASN A 949 8.25 -93.98 38.27
C ASN A 949 7.05 -94.08 39.21
N ILE A 950 5.99 -93.30 38.97
CA ILE A 950 4.73 -93.41 39.73
C ILE A 950 4.12 -94.81 39.58
N ARG A 951 4.03 -95.33 38.35
CA ARG A 951 3.55 -96.71 38.09
C ARG A 951 4.37 -97.73 38.88
N ASP A 952 5.69 -97.63 38.87
CA ASP A 952 6.58 -98.61 39.52
C ASP A 952 6.46 -98.55 41.05
N GLN A 953 6.22 -97.37 41.63
CA GLN A 953 5.86 -97.22 43.05
C GLN A 953 4.53 -97.93 43.37
N ILE A 954 3.52 -97.84 42.49
CA ILE A 954 2.25 -98.57 42.66
C ILE A 954 2.48 -100.09 42.57
N LEU A 955 3.25 -100.56 41.58
CA LEU A 955 3.53 -101.99 41.38
C LEU A 955 4.37 -102.61 42.50
N ASN A 956 5.29 -101.84 43.09
CA ASN A 956 6.05 -102.25 44.27
C ASN A 956 5.25 -102.12 45.58
N SER A 957 3.94 -101.82 45.50
CA SER A 957 3.03 -101.66 46.63
C SER A 957 3.43 -100.54 47.61
N SER A 958 4.26 -99.58 47.19
CA SER A 958 4.60 -98.42 48.01
C SER A 958 3.50 -97.35 47.95
N ILE A 959 2.73 -97.28 46.85
CA ILE A 959 1.51 -96.47 46.71
C ILE A 959 0.30 -97.40 46.66
N THR A 960 -0.67 -97.19 47.54
CA THR A 960 -1.96 -97.89 47.47
C THR A 960 -2.92 -97.09 46.60
N LEU A 961 -3.09 -97.49 45.34
CA LEU A 961 -3.99 -96.80 44.44
C LEU A 961 -5.46 -96.92 44.91
N ASN A 962 -6.16 -95.80 45.07
CA ASN A 962 -7.60 -95.76 45.33
C ASN A 962 -8.38 -95.46 44.04
N LEU A 963 -9.71 -95.59 44.07
CA LEU A 963 -10.56 -95.46 42.88
C LEU A 963 -10.50 -94.06 42.23
N GLU A 964 -10.53 -93.00 43.04
CA GLU A 964 -10.55 -91.62 42.53
C GLU A 964 -9.22 -91.23 41.87
N VAL A 965 -8.09 -91.62 42.47
CA VAL A 965 -6.76 -91.46 41.87
C VAL A 965 -6.64 -92.34 40.62
N ALA A 966 -7.15 -93.57 40.65
CA ALA A 966 -7.13 -94.48 39.50
C ALA A 966 -7.86 -93.87 38.29
N LYS A 967 -9.03 -93.26 38.49
CA LYS A 967 -9.80 -92.58 37.42
C LYS A 967 -8.99 -91.45 36.76
N LEU A 968 -8.15 -90.75 37.52
CA LEU A 968 -7.35 -89.63 37.01
C LEU A 968 -6.02 -90.06 36.38
N ILE A 969 -5.34 -91.06 36.93
CA ILE A 969 -4.00 -91.47 36.47
C ILE A 969 -4.01 -92.52 35.35
N LEU A 970 -5.01 -93.41 35.32
CA LEU A 970 -5.12 -94.46 34.29
C LEU A 970 -5.19 -93.93 32.85
N PRO A 971 -5.90 -92.82 32.56
CA PRO A 971 -5.87 -92.23 31.24
C PRO A 971 -4.44 -91.89 30.75
N TYR A 972 -3.56 -91.40 31.63
CA TYR A 972 -2.16 -91.12 31.29
C TYR A 972 -1.36 -92.40 31.05
N PHE A 973 -1.56 -93.42 31.89
CA PHE A 973 -0.91 -94.72 31.68
C PHE A 973 -1.33 -95.39 30.38
N LEU A 974 -2.59 -95.21 29.97
CA LEU A 974 -3.10 -95.69 28.70
C LEU A 974 -2.54 -94.88 27.53
N LYS A 975 -2.54 -93.54 27.63
CA LYS A 975 -2.02 -92.62 26.60
C LYS A 975 -0.60 -92.98 26.15
N TYR A 976 0.25 -93.40 27.08
CA TYR A 976 1.66 -93.73 26.84
C TYR A 976 1.99 -95.23 26.89
N ASP A 977 0.98 -96.11 26.89
CA ASP A 977 1.13 -97.57 26.97
C ASP A 977 2.09 -98.05 28.08
N LEU A 978 1.90 -97.52 29.29
CA LEU A 978 2.81 -97.77 30.41
C LEU A 978 2.52 -99.08 31.16
N LEU A 979 1.40 -99.76 30.87
CA LEU A 979 1.02 -100.96 31.61
C LEU A 979 1.36 -102.26 30.87
N SER A 980 1.63 -102.22 29.56
CA SER A 980 1.97 -103.41 28.79
C SER A 980 3.22 -104.10 29.31
N ASN A 981 3.21 -105.44 29.32
CA ASN A 981 4.29 -106.30 29.82
C ASN A 981 4.65 -106.18 31.32
N GLN A 982 3.81 -105.53 32.14
CA GLN A 982 3.99 -105.47 33.60
C GLN A 982 3.23 -106.61 34.30
N LYS A 983 3.67 -106.98 35.51
CA LYS A 983 3.03 -108.01 36.37
C LYS A 983 2.27 -107.34 37.53
N ASP A 984 1.32 -108.06 38.14
CA ASP A 984 0.51 -107.61 39.29
C ASP A 984 -0.42 -106.42 38.98
N LEU A 985 -0.81 -106.25 37.70
CA LEU A 985 -1.63 -105.16 37.21
C LEU A 985 -3.06 -105.20 37.76
N PHE A 986 -3.68 -106.37 37.77
CA PHE A 986 -5.08 -106.53 38.20
C PHE A 986 -5.19 -106.63 39.73
N ARG A 987 -4.09 -106.93 40.41
CA ARG A 987 -4.01 -106.83 41.87
C ARG A 987 -3.80 -105.40 42.38
N LEU A 988 -2.97 -104.60 41.70
CA LEU A 988 -2.49 -103.31 42.26
C LEU A 988 -3.01 -102.06 41.53
N ILE A 989 -3.29 -102.13 40.22
CA ILE A 989 -3.66 -100.96 39.40
C ILE A 989 -5.13 -101.04 38.95
N ILE A 990 -5.55 -102.14 38.32
CA ILE A 990 -6.94 -102.39 37.88
C ILE A 990 -7.61 -103.33 38.87
N LYS A 991 -7.78 -102.85 40.10
CA LYS A 991 -8.20 -103.67 41.23
C LYS A 991 -9.64 -104.15 41.09
N ASN A 992 -9.91 -105.37 41.58
CA ASN A 992 -11.25 -105.96 41.59
C ASN A 992 -12.29 -105.09 42.31
N GLU A 993 -11.88 -104.37 43.36
CA GLU A 993 -12.74 -103.48 44.13
C GLU A 993 -13.31 -102.33 43.29
N PHE A 994 -12.57 -101.87 42.27
CA PHE A 994 -12.98 -100.77 41.38
C PHE A 994 -14.08 -101.17 40.39
N LEU A 995 -14.30 -102.48 40.16
CA LEU A 995 -15.37 -102.98 39.29
C LEU A 995 -16.78 -102.72 39.81
N SER A 996 -16.91 -102.25 41.06
CA SER A 996 -18.18 -101.82 41.62
C SER A 996 -18.61 -100.43 41.16
N ASP A 997 -17.69 -99.62 40.61
CA ASP A 997 -17.96 -98.26 40.11
C ASP A 997 -18.29 -98.27 38.61
N SER A 998 -19.46 -97.71 38.26
CA SER A 998 -19.97 -97.78 36.89
C SER A 998 -19.13 -96.99 35.89
N ASP A 999 -18.49 -95.90 36.30
CA ASP A 999 -17.73 -95.03 35.41
C ASP A 999 -16.34 -95.60 35.12
N PHE A 1000 -15.73 -96.24 36.12
CA PHE A 1000 -14.51 -97.04 35.94
C PHE A 1000 -14.73 -98.20 34.97
N VAL A 1001 -15.85 -98.93 35.11
CA VAL A 1001 -16.20 -100.03 34.19
C VAL A 1001 -16.45 -99.50 32.77
N LYS A 1002 -17.16 -98.37 32.61
CA LYS A 1002 -17.31 -97.71 31.30
C LYS A 1002 -15.96 -97.31 30.71
N PHE A 1003 -15.04 -96.77 31.51
CA PHE A 1003 -13.69 -96.43 31.05
C PHE A 1003 -12.95 -97.64 30.46
N LEU A 1004 -13.02 -98.80 31.13
CA LEU A 1004 -12.43 -100.05 30.61
C LEU A 1004 -13.14 -100.56 29.34
N ILE A 1005 -14.47 -100.40 29.24
CA ILE A 1005 -15.25 -100.79 28.04
C ILE A 1005 -14.89 -99.91 26.84
N SER A 1006 -14.72 -98.61 27.05
CA SER A 1006 -14.31 -97.65 26.01
C SER A 1006 -12.89 -97.91 25.54
N ASN A 1007 -12.04 -98.45 26.41
CA ASN A 1007 -10.65 -98.81 26.14
C ASN A 1007 -10.44 -100.33 26.10
N SER A 1008 -11.39 -101.05 25.50
CA SER A 1008 -11.43 -102.51 25.60
C SER A 1008 -10.24 -103.22 24.97
N ASP A 1009 -9.66 -102.68 23.89
CA ASP A 1009 -8.51 -103.30 23.22
C ASP A 1009 -7.28 -103.28 24.13
N PHE A 1010 -7.07 -102.16 24.83
CA PHE A 1010 -6.04 -102.02 25.86
C PHE A 1010 -6.28 -103.00 27.01
N ALA A 1011 -7.49 -102.99 27.57
CA ALA A 1011 -7.84 -103.86 28.70
C ALA A 1011 -7.75 -105.35 28.33
N LYS A 1012 -8.11 -105.72 27.09
CA LYS A 1012 -7.97 -107.07 26.53
C LYS A 1012 -6.51 -107.48 26.42
N ASN A 1013 -5.65 -106.62 25.90
CA ASN A 1013 -4.23 -106.89 25.76
C ASN A 1013 -3.58 -107.13 27.13
N LEU A 1014 -3.83 -106.26 28.12
CA LEU A 1014 -3.33 -106.43 29.48
C LEU A 1014 -3.81 -107.74 30.11
N TYR A 1015 -5.10 -108.08 29.95
CA TYR A 1015 -5.67 -109.31 30.49
C TYR A 1015 -5.05 -110.57 29.87
N GLN A 1016 -4.77 -110.56 28.57
CA GLN A 1016 -4.16 -111.70 27.89
C GLN A 1016 -2.71 -111.93 28.34
N GLN A 1017 -1.93 -110.85 28.48
CA GLN A 1017 -0.53 -110.90 28.88
C GLN A 1017 -0.31 -111.20 30.37
N ALA A 1018 -1.28 -110.89 31.24
CA ALA A 1018 -1.15 -111.10 32.67
C ALA A 1018 -1.11 -112.61 33.06
N PRO A 1019 -0.27 -113.01 34.03
CA PRO A 1019 -0.22 -114.39 34.51
C PRO A 1019 -1.53 -114.78 35.22
N PRO A 1020 -1.89 -116.08 35.26
CA PRO A 1020 -3.14 -116.53 35.89
C PRO A 1020 -3.31 -116.03 37.33
N THR A 1021 -2.23 -116.04 38.12
CA THR A 1021 -2.21 -115.61 39.52
C THR A 1021 -2.59 -114.14 39.74
N ASP A 1022 -2.43 -113.29 38.73
CA ASP A 1022 -2.76 -111.86 38.79
C ASP A 1022 -4.21 -111.61 38.33
N LYS A 1023 -4.64 -112.27 37.24
CA LYS A 1023 -5.93 -111.99 36.59
C LYS A 1023 -7.09 -112.89 37.03
N ASP A 1024 -6.85 -114.00 37.73
CA ASP A 1024 -7.91 -114.93 38.13
C ASP A 1024 -8.90 -114.29 39.11
N GLY A 1025 -8.44 -113.47 40.05
CA GLY A 1025 -9.33 -112.72 40.95
C GLY A 1025 -10.24 -111.74 40.21
N PHE A 1026 -9.69 -111.02 39.24
CA PHE A 1026 -10.44 -110.11 38.37
C PHE A 1026 -11.46 -110.86 37.51
N ARG A 1027 -11.04 -111.98 36.93
CA ARG A 1027 -11.92 -112.89 36.17
C ARG A 1027 -13.09 -113.40 37.01
N ASN A 1028 -12.80 -113.89 38.22
CA ASN A 1028 -13.81 -114.45 39.11
C ASN A 1028 -14.81 -113.38 39.54
N THR A 1029 -14.32 -112.20 39.93
CA THR A 1029 -15.19 -111.06 40.30
C THR A 1029 -16.12 -110.66 39.15
N ILE A 1030 -15.63 -110.60 37.91
CA ILE A 1030 -16.46 -110.35 36.73
C ILE A 1030 -17.47 -111.48 36.51
N ASN A 1031 -17.06 -112.74 36.57
CA ASN A 1031 -17.95 -113.89 36.35
C ASN A 1031 -19.04 -114.01 37.43
N GLU A 1032 -18.75 -113.67 38.68
CA GLU A 1032 -19.70 -113.65 39.80
C GLU A 1032 -20.73 -112.53 39.65
N LYS A 1033 -20.31 -111.33 39.24
CA LYS A 1033 -21.16 -110.13 39.27
C LYS A 1033 -21.79 -109.76 37.92
N ARG A 1034 -21.34 -110.31 36.79
CA ARG A 1034 -21.85 -109.92 35.46
C ARG A 1034 -23.28 -110.34 35.16
N GLU A 1035 -23.83 -111.34 35.86
CA GLU A 1035 -25.22 -111.76 35.66
C GLU A 1035 -26.22 -110.72 36.18
N SER A 1036 -25.79 -109.87 37.12
CA SER A 1036 -26.58 -108.78 37.71
C SER A 1036 -26.11 -107.38 37.31
N ASN A 1037 -25.10 -107.26 36.42
CA ASN A 1037 -24.56 -105.97 35.96
C ASN A 1037 -24.23 -106.00 34.46
N ASP A 1038 -25.07 -105.34 33.65
CA ASP A 1038 -24.94 -105.27 32.19
C ASP A 1038 -23.60 -104.70 31.71
N LEU A 1039 -23.00 -103.76 32.44
CA LEU A 1039 -21.70 -103.18 32.08
C LEU A 1039 -20.58 -104.21 32.26
N LEU A 1040 -20.63 -105.04 33.31
CA LEU A 1040 -19.64 -106.11 33.50
C LEU A 1040 -19.82 -107.24 32.47
N GLU A 1041 -21.04 -107.54 32.04
CA GLU A 1041 -21.29 -108.49 30.94
C GLU A 1041 -20.72 -107.96 29.61
N GLN A 1042 -20.90 -106.66 29.33
CA GLN A 1042 -20.30 -106.01 28.15
C GLN A 1042 -18.76 -106.01 28.22
N LEU A 1043 -18.19 -105.67 29.37
CA LEU A 1043 -16.74 -105.69 29.59
C LEU A 1043 -16.17 -107.11 29.40
N ALA A 1044 -16.83 -108.12 29.97
CA ALA A 1044 -16.44 -109.52 29.86
C ALA A 1044 -16.40 -109.99 28.40
N LYS A 1045 -17.40 -109.62 27.59
CA LYS A 1045 -17.46 -109.93 26.16
C LYS A 1045 -16.32 -109.27 25.39
N LYS A 1046 -16.05 -107.99 25.67
CA LYS A 1046 -15.02 -107.24 24.96
C LYS A 1046 -13.58 -107.71 25.29
N ILE A 1047 -13.34 -108.21 26.50
CA ILE A 1047 -12.02 -108.68 26.97
C ILE A 1047 -11.82 -110.21 26.78
N ASP A 1048 -12.79 -110.91 26.19
CA ASP A 1048 -12.81 -112.37 25.98
C ASP A 1048 -12.81 -113.22 27.27
N ILE A 1049 -13.45 -112.76 28.34
CA ILE A 1049 -13.62 -113.55 29.57
C ILE A 1049 -14.80 -114.53 29.40
N ARG A 1050 -14.47 -115.83 29.27
CA ARG A 1050 -15.47 -116.89 29.09
C ARG A 1050 -16.18 -117.26 30.39
N LYS A 1051 -17.44 -117.72 30.29
CA LYS A 1051 -18.18 -118.26 31.43
C LYS A 1051 -17.52 -119.56 31.92
N PRO A 1052 -17.40 -119.78 33.25
CA PRO A 1052 -17.01 -121.08 33.77
C PRO A 1052 -18.07 -122.10 33.34
N LYS A 1053 -17.65 -123.27 32.86
CA LYS A 1053 -18.57 -124.39 32.59
C LYS A 1053 -19.10 -124.86 33.95
N GLY A 1054 -20.39 -124.68 34.20
CA GLY A 1054 -21.02 -125.10 35.45
C GLY A 1054 -20.94 -126.62 35.62
N ASN A 1055 -20.53 -127.06 36.80
CA ASN A 1055 -20.85 -128.40 37.29
C ASN A 1055 -22.36 -128.44 37.56
N THR A 1056 -23.10 -129.10 36.68
CA THR A 1056 -24.40 -129.68 37.00
C THR A 1056 -24.17 -130.86 37.94
N GLU A 1057 -24.47 -130.71 39.24
CA GLU A 1057 -24.88 -131.82 40.11
C GLU A 1057 -25.60 -131.32 41.38
N ASN A 1058 -26.91 -131.59 41.39
CA ASN A 1058 -27.89 -131.77 42.49
C ASN A 1058 -28.33 -130.64 43.44
N GLN A 1059 -29.67 -130.49 43.48
CA GLN A 1059 -30.61 -130.11 44.56
C GLN A 1059 -30.23 -129.02 45.58
#